data_AF-A0A9E4L4H2-F1
#
_entry.id   AF-A0A9E4L4H2-F1
#
_cell.length_a   1.000
_cell.length_b   1.000
_cell.length_c   1.000
_cell.angle_alpha   90.00
_cell.angle_beta   90.00
_cell.angle_gamma   90.00
#
_symmetry.space_group_name_H-M   'P 1'
#
loop_
_entity.id
_entity.type
_entity.pdbx_description
1 polymer ?
#
loop_
_entity_poly.entity_id
_entity_poly.type
_entity_poly.pdbx_seq_one_letter_code
_entity_poly.pdbx_strand_id
1 'polypeptide(L)'
;MKTIELMIISCFMLALVSVSFVPSAVAQTEELCLRPSEFPPPPSDLVTAAQVERGEATLEQFMMGFNYLTSLRRFSDATGYIGCLLTREGPWNSGSTYFVSLTALSGRVDVHGKNVALSGGLLKDDLFKQIKNAAESSPTGGPFMVGSDDGYAAMGRNPDGSPAIVLAGFDLQVSHLKVEATAMVRDYVPSVTASEVVDRRTLKAFVDEAIGYFVSLFDTEGYEAALKVKRVFRDPNGPWRAGPVYLFVIDPTGYTLFHGAFPERFELQTPTDTLRDAVTGELILPKIIEAATRNVETGGFVEYHFDNPDDDTDSAEIPKVTYADKIVAAPQPGATVGLPTLIVGAGIYGDPVSRESTAAAKNWLSRFGLAVAGQAVDMIGDRLASRSSGETQVRIAGQTLSFNNSRSYESPASGAPVFGLTDDAGGISRSLSAQELLLGSSFHLWSGSDGSGAVGRQAFWGQGDLTNFDGGSDVPIDGGVTTGMLGADYEWGRMLAGLAVSHSTGDGGFAPAGDAHARTRIEASLTSAHPYIRIELEEGWSVWGLAGYGTGGMSLEEDDIEKQLETDIAMTMGALGLRGDILSASGPGAFDLAVKSDLQLMKIESDEKAGLPSIAAQGSQVRLGLEGSRTIEESGGRRWSGECATRRVTRSRAPVWKWGAVSATPIRTRE
;
A
#
# COMPACT_ATOMS: atom_id res chain seq x y z
N MET A 1 -21.92 68.48 -44.84
CA MET A 1 -21.27 67.21 -45.22
C MET A 1 -20.58 66.53 -44.01
N LYS A 2 -21.27 66.35 -42.86
CA LYS A 2 -20.72 65.61 -41.69
C LYS A 2 -21.79 64.82 -40.90
N THR A 3 -22.90 64.47 -41.54
CA THR A 3 -24.05 63.82 -40.86
C THR A 3 -24.57 62.57 -41.59
N ILE A 4 -23.92 62.11 -42.66
CA ILE A 4 -24.37 60.93 -43.44
C ILE A 4 -23.44 59.73 -43.29
N GLU A 5 -22.19 59.89 -42.82
CA GLU A 5 -21.26 58.76 -42.67
C GLU A 5 -21.42 57.95 -41.36
N LEU A 6 -22.09 58.48 -40.32
CA LEU A 6 -22.25 57.75 -39.05
C LEU A 6 -23.45 56.78 -39.04
N MET A 7 -24.38 56.90 -39.99
CA MET A 7 -25.61 56.09 -40.01
C MET A 7 -25.48 54.82 -40.87
N ILE A 8 -24.54 54.78 -41.82
CA ILE A 8 -24.31 53.61 -42.67
C ILE A 8 -23.44 52.55 -41.96
N ILE A 9 -22.55 52.95 -41.05
CA ILE A 9 -21.73 52.01 -40.26
C ILE A 9 -22.55 51.34 -39.14
N SER A 10 -23.59 52.01 -38.61
CA SER A 10 -24.45 51.42 -37.58
C SER A 10 -25.47 50.41 -38.14
N CYS A 11 -25.94 50.56 -39.38
CA CYS A 11 -26.79 49.56 -40.04
C CYS A 11 -26.02 48.34 -40.57
N PHE A 12 -24.74 48.49 -40.95
CA PHE A 12 -23.94 47.34 -41.40
C PHE A 12 -23.42 46.47 -40.25
N MET A 13 -23.23 47.03 -39.04
CA MET A 13 -22.90 46.25 -37.84
C MET A 13 -24.12 45.54 -37.22
N LEU A 14 -25.35 46.02 -37.43
CA LEU A 14 -26.57 45.32 -36.96
C LEU A 14 -27.05 44.20 -37.89
N ALA A 15 -26.65 44.19 -39.17
CA ALA A 15 -27.07 43.17 -40.14
C ALA A 15 -26.10 41.99 -40.28
N LEU A 16 -24.95 42.00 -39.59
CA LEU A 16 -23.92 40.95 -39.67
C LEU A 16 -23.78 40.07 -38.41
N VAL A 17 -24.65 40.23 -37.41
CA VAL A 17 -24.53 39.53 -36.11
C VAL A 17 -25.65 38.49 -35.85
N SER A 18 -26.64 38.30 -36.72
CA SER A 18 -27.76 37.38 -36.45
C SER A 18 -27.88 36.19 -37.41
N VAL A 19 -26.75 35.67 -37.91
CA VAL A 19 -26.67 34.24 -38.27
C VAL A 19 -25.93 33.55 -37.13
N SER A 20 -26.60 33.49 -35.97
CA SER A 20 -26.19 32.54 -34.94
C SER A 20 -26.44 31.16 -35.54
N PHE A 21 -25.39 30.54 -36.09
CA PHE A 21 -25.34 29.10 -36.25
C PHE A 21 -25.40 28.52 -34.85
N VAL A 22 -26.62 28.41 -34.29
CA VAL A 22 -26.85 27.55 -33.15
C VAL A 22 -26.67 26.16 -33.73
N PRO A 23 -25.59 25.43 -33.37
CA PRO A 23 -25.46 24.06 -33.82
C PRO A 23 -26.73 23.32 -33.43
N SER A 24 -27.27 22.51 -34.34
CA SER A 24 -28.46 21.72 -34.05
C SER A 24 -28.26 20.96 -32.73
N ALA A 25 -29.28 20.85 -31.88
CA ALA A 25 -29.19 20.14 -30.59
C ALA A 25 -28.57 18.74 -30.70
N VAL A 26 -28.76 18.07 -31.86
CA VAL A 26 -28.10 16.80 -32.22
C VAL A 26 -26.57 16.91 -32.17
N ALA A 27 -26.00 17.93 -32.81
CA ALA A 27 -24.54 18.11 -32.89
C ALA A 27 -23.90 18.40 -31.52
N GLN A 28 -24.57 19.18 -30.65
CA GLN A 28 -24.08 19.42 -29.28
C GLN A 28 -24.13 18.15 -28.42
N THR A 29 -25.17 17.33 -28.60
CA THR A 29 -25.29 16.07 -27.85
C THR A 29 -24.25 15.04 -28.32
N GLU A 30 -23.99 14.96 -29.63
CA GLU A 30 -22.94 14.08 -30.19
C GLU A 30 -21.52 14.50 -29.77
N GLU A 31 -21.29 15.77 -29.46
CA GLU A 31 -20.01 16.23 -28.93
C GLU A 31 -19.81 15.79 -27.47
N LEU A 32 -20.89 15.71 -26.68
CA LEU A 32 -20.84 15.28 -25.27
C LEU A 32 -20.88 13.75 -25.10
N CYS A 33 -21.56 13.06 -26.00
CA CYS A 33 -21.67 11.61 -26.03
C CYS A 33 -20.85 11.09 -27.20
N LEU A 34 -19.60 10.68 -26.95
CA LEU A 34 -18.70 10.19 -27.99
C LEU A 34 -19.33 9.00 -28.71
N ARG A 35 -19.77 9.23 -29.96
CA ARG A 35 -20.38 8.22 -30.81
C ARG A 35 -19.32 7.26 -31.34
N PRO A 36 -19.43 5.95 -31.11
CA PRO A 36 -18.58 4.97 -31.78
C PRO A 36 -18.68 5.09 -33.30
N SER A 37 -17.56 4.93 -33.99
CA SER A 37 -17.44 5.17 -35.43
C SER A 37 -18.39 4.30 -36.28
N GLU A 38 -18.71 3.13 -35.76
CA GLU A 38 -19.57 2.11 -36.33
C GLU A 38 -21.07 2.39 -36.14
N PHE A 39 -21.45 3.36 -35.30
CA PHE A 39 -22.85 3.67 -35.05
C PHE A 39 -23.37 4.64 -36.13
N PRO A 40 -24.50 4.33 -36.79
CA PRO A 40 -25.09 5.25 -37.76
C PRO A 40 -25.52 6.56 -37.08
N PRO A 41 -25.45 7.71 -37.77
CA PRO A 41 -25.99 8.95 -37.24
C PRO A 41 -27.51 8.85 -37.03
N PRO A 42 -28.09 9.65 -36.12
CA PRO A 42 -29.54 9.75 -36.00
C PRO A 42 -30.19 10.16 -37.33
N PRO A 43 -31.37 9.60 -37.67
CA PRO A 43 -32.12 10.04 -38.86
C PRO A 43 -32.41 11.53 -38.81
N SER A 44 -32.29 12.22 -39.94
CA SER A 44 -32.51 13.67 -40.05
C SER A 44 -33.97 14.08 -39.82
N ASP A 45 -34.91 13.15 -39.97
CA ASP A 45 -36.35 13.30 -39.75
C ASP A 45 -36.79 12.88 -38.34
N LEU A 46 -35.83 12.67 -37.44
CA LEU A 46 -36.10 12.34 -36.04
C LEU A 46 -36.86 13.48 -35.34
N VAL A 47 -38.02 13.14 -34.76
CA VAL A 47 -38.73 14.03 -33.84
C VAL A 47 -37.96 14.13 -32.53
N THR A 48 -37.71 15.34 -32.06
CA THR A 48 -36.96 15.60 -30.83
C THR A 48 -37.86 15.87 -29.63
N ALA A 49 -37.32 15.69 -28.43
CA ALA A 49 -37.99 16.04 -27.18
C ALA A 49 -38.44 17.51 -27.16
N ALA A 50 -37.58 18.43 -27.58
CA ALA A 50 -37.89 19.86 -27.65
C ALA A 50 -39.02 20.19 -28.66
N GLN A 51 -39.18 19.41 -29.73
CA GLN A 51 -40.31 19.59 -30.65
C GLN A 51 -41.64 19.20 -29.97
N VAL A 52 -41.65 18.14 -29.16
CA VAL A 52 -42.83 17.76 -28.38
C VAL A 52 -43.16 18.81 -27.33
N GLU A 53 -42.16 19.33 -26.60
CA GLU A 53 -42.39 20.38 -25.59
C GLU A 53 -42.99 21.66 -26.19
N ARG A 54 -42.60 22.00 -27.42
CA ARG A 54 -43.15 23.14 -28.17
C ARG A 54 -44.50 22.84 -28.81
N GLY A 55 -45.02 21.62 -28.70
CA GLY A 55 -46.26 21.19 -29.34
C GLY A 55 -46.18 21.05 -30.87
N GLU A 56 -44.97 20.98 -31.42
CA GLU A 56 -44.71 20.82 -32.86
C GLU A 56 -44.84 19.35 -33.31
N ALA A 57 -44.76 18.42 -32.35
CA ALA A 57 -44.93 16.99 -32.57
C ALA A 57 -45.63 16.33 -31.37
N THR A 58 -46.14 15.12 -31.59
CA THR A 58 -46.80 14.31 -30.55
C THR A 58 -45.82 13.36 -29.85
N LEU A 59 -46.17 12.91 -28.64
CA LEU A 59 -45.41 11.87 -27.94
C LEU A 59 -45.31 10.55 -28.72
N GLU A 60 -46.35 10.19 -29.50
CA GLU A 60 -46.31 9.03 -30.39
C GLU A 60 -45.23 9.19 -31.46
N GLN A 61 -45.15 10.36 -32.10
CA GLN A 61 -44.12 10.62 -33.11
C GLN A 61 -42.71 10.62 -32.53
N PHE A 62 -42.55 11.15 -31.32
CA PHE A 62 -41.29 11.09 -30.58
C PHE A 62 -40.91 9.65 -30.21
N MET A 63 -41.88 8.83 -29.78
CA MET A 63 -41.67 7.42 -29.46
C MET A 63 -41.17 6.62 -30.67
N MET A 64 -41.56 6.95 -31.90
CA MET A 64 -41.01 6.31 -33.09
C MET A 64 -39.50 6.49 -33.24
N GLY A 65 -38.94 7.57 -32.69
CA GLY A 65 -37.50 7.81 -32.62
C GLY A 65 -36.76 6.76 -31.80
N PHE A 66 -37.42 6.12 -30.83
CA PHE A 66 -36.82 5.06 -30.02
C PHE A 66 -36.33 3.87 -30.88
N ASN A 67 -36.92 3.65 -32.06
CA ASN A 67 -36.47 2.62 -32.99
C ASN A 67 -34.99 2.80 -33.39
N TYR A 68 -34.52 4.04 -33.55
CA TYR A 68 -33.11 4.31 -33.78
C TYR A 68 -32.25 3.82 -32.61
N LEU A 69 -32.62 4.14 -31.38
CA LEU A 69 -31.91 3.67 -30.17
C LEU A 69 -31.92 2.14 -30.07
N THR A 70 -33.00 1.47 -30.44
CA THR A 70 -33.02 -0.01 -30.50
C THR A 70 -32.13 -0.57 -31.60
N SER A 71 -31.95 0.16 -32.71
CA SER A 71 -31.08 -0.29 -33.80
C SER A 71 -29.60 -0.30 -33.39
N LEU A 72 -29.21 0.62 -32.50
CA LEU A 72 -27.86 0.68 -31.91
C LEU A 72 -27.58 -0.48 -30.95
N ARG A 73 -28.60 -1.12 -30.39
CA ARG A 73 -28.44 -2.24 -29.43
C ARG A 73 -27.89 -3.52 -30.05
N ARG A 74 -27.67 -3.55 -31.37
CA ARG A 74 -26.96 -4.65 -32.05
C ARG A 74 -25.46 -4.68 -31.74
N PHE A 75 -24.93 -3.59 -31.17
CA PHE A 75 -23.55 -3.49 -30.73
C PHE A 75 -23.49 -3.72 -29.22
N SER A 76 -22.63 -4.64 -28.77
CA SER A 76 -22.49 -5.01 -27.35
C SER A 76 -22.15 -3.83 -26.45
N ASP A 77 -21.48 -2.82 -27.02
CA ASP A 77 -20.89 -1.70 -26.29
C ASP A 77 -21.78 -0.43 -26.36
N ALA A 78 -23.00 -0.55 -26.90
CA ALA A 78 -23.88 0.60 -27.09
C ALA A 78 -24.51 1.13 -25.79
N THR A 79 -24.44 0.38 -24.69
CA THR A 79 -25.18 0.70 -23.45
C THR A 79 -24.78 2.06 -22.88
N GLY A 80 -23.49 2.34 -22.74
CA GLY A 80 -22.99 3.61 -22.23
C GLY A 80 -23.40 4.79 -23.11
N TYR A 81 -23.20 4.67 -24.43
CA TYR A 81 -23.57 5.69 -25.41
C TYR A 81 -25.07 5.98 -25.46
N ILE A 82 -25.92 4.94 -25.53
CA ILE A 82 -27.39 5.10 -25.51
C ILE A 82 -27.82 5.77 -24.21
N GLY A 83 -27.26 5.35 -23.08
CA GLY A 83 -27.53 5.98 -21.80
C GLY A 83 -27.18 7.46 -21.77
N CYS A 84 -26.03 7.84 -22.33
CA CYS A 84 -25.62 9.23 -22.48
C CYS A 84 -26.62 10.03 -23.32
N LEU A 85 -26.99 9.53 -24.50
CA LEU A 85 -27.99 10.15 -25.36
C LEU A 85 -29.33 10.40 -24.65
N LEU A 86 -29.77 9.44 -23.83
CA LEU A 86 -31.03 9.53 -23.10
C LEU A 86 -30.99 10.51 -21.91
N THR A 87 -29.80 10.83 -21.40
CA THR A 87 -29.64 11.60 -20.17
C THR A 87 -29.19 13.04 -20.36
N ARG A 88 -28.64 13.38 -21.52
CA ARG A 88 -28.24 14.75 -21.85
C ARG A 88 -29.37 15.52 -22.51
N GLU A 89 -29.47 16.81 -22.17
CA GLU A 89 -30.29 17.77 -22.91
C GLU A 89 -29.95 17.70 -24.39
N GLY A 90 -30.97 17.48 -25.23
CA GLY A 90 -30.76 17.14 -26.62
C GLY A 90 -31.99 16.54 -27.31
N PRO A 91 -31.78 15.77 -28.40
CA PRO A 91 -32.88 15.18 -29.16
C PRO A 91 -33.80 14.27 -28.36
N TRP A 92 -33.30 13.65 -27.29
CA TRP A 92 -33.99 12.59 -26.54
C TRP A 92 -34.44 12.99 -25.14
N ASN A 93 -34.03 14.17 -24.69
CA ASN A 93 -34.35 14.70 -23.37
C ASN A 93 -34.38 16.22 -23.43
N SER A 94 -35.55 16.78 -23.12
CA SER A 94 -35.73 18.21 -22.94
C SER A 94 -36.87 18.44 -21.96
N GLY A 95 -36.59 19.17 -20.87
CA GLY A 95 -37.57 19.56 -19.85
C GLY A 95 -38.38 18.40 -19.24
N SER A 96 -39.65 18.25 -19.63
CA SER A 96 -40.55 17.15 -19.21
C SER A 96 -40.67 16.03 -20.25
N THR A 97 -40.10 16.21 -21.46
CA THR A 97 -40.08 15.18 -22.49
C THR A 97 -38.76 14.44 -22.49
N TYR A 98 -38.77 13.23 -21.94
CA TYR A 98 -37.62 12.33 -21.95
C TYR A 98 -38.08 10.87 -21.95
N PHE A 99 -37.15 9.94 -22.16
CA PHE A 99 -37.44 8.51 -22.09
C PHE A 99 -37.16 7.88 -20.72
N VAL A 100 -38.01 6.92 -20.34
CA VAL A 100 -37.74 5.96 -19.26
C VAL A 100 -37.87 4.55 -19.83
N SER A 101 -36.85 3.73 -19.65
CA SER A 101 -36.87 2.30 -20.00
C SER A 101 -37.24 1.49 -18.76
N LEU A 102 -38.20 0.58 -18.90
CA LEU A 102 -38.63 -0.37 -17.88
C LEU A 102 -38.45 -1.79 -18.39
N THR A 103 -38.20 -2.74 -17.51
CA THR A 103 -38.35 -4.16 -17.86
C THR A 103 -39.83 -4.51 -18.00
N ALA A 104 -40.21 -5.19 -19.09
CA ALA A 104 -41.61 -5.53 -19.31
C ALA A 104 -42.12 -6.67 -18.39
N LEU A 105 -41.20 -7.38 -17.73
CA LEU A 105 -41.53 -8.46 -16.81
C LEU A 105 -41.92 -7.94 -15.43
N SER A 106 -41.10 -7.06 -14.85
CA SER A 106 -41.30 -6.60 -13.46
C SER A 106 -41.72 -5.14 -13.34
N GLY A 107 -41.49 -4.32 -14.37
CA GLY A 107 -41.68 -2.87 -14.28
C GLY A 107 -40.55 -2.19 -13.51
N ARG A 108 -39.35 -2.78 -13.48
CA ARG A 108 -38.17 -2.17 -12.90
C ARG A 108 -37.58 -1.15 -13.86
N VAL A 109 -37.21 0.02 -13.34
CA VAL A 109 -36.57 1.07 -14.11
C VAL A 109 -35.18 0.61 -14.53
N ASP A 110 -34.95 0.49 -15.83
CA ASP A 110 -33.64 0.18 -16.40
C ASP A 110 -32.79 1.45 -16.51
N VAL A 111 -33.31 2.43 -17.26
CA VAL A 111 -32.70 3.75 -17.47
C VAL A 111 -33.76 4.82 -17.29
N HIS A 112 -33.41 5.86 -16.56
CA HIS A 112 -34.24 7.04 -16.39
C HIS A 112 -33.53 8.26 -17.00
N GLY A 113 -34.07 8.82 -18.08
CA GLY A 113 -33.44 9.91 -18.82
C GLY A 113 -33.14 11.15 -17.98
N LYS A 114 -34.04 11.52 -17.06
CA LYS A 114 -33.84 12.73 -16.23
C LYS A 114 -33.14 12.52 -14.88
N ASN A 115 -33.42 11.43 -14.18
CA ASN A 115 -32.88 11.11 -12.85
C ASN A 115 -32.39 9.66 -12.80
N VAL A 116 -31.12 9.47 -13.17
CA VAL A 116 -30.47 8.15 -13.21
C VAL A 116 -30.41 7.44 -11.86
N ALA A 117 -30.54 8.15 -10.74
CA ALA A 117 -30.59 7.56 -9.40
C ALA A 117 -31.84 6.69 -9.17
N LEU A 118 -32.91 6.92 -9.95
CA LEU A 118 -34.13 6.10 -9.93
C LEU A 118 -33.98 4.76 -10.67
N SER A 119 -32.91 4.59 -11.46
CA SER A 119 -32.59 3.31 -12.11
C SER A 119 -32.43 2.19 -11.08
N GLY A 120 -33.00 1.03 -11.38
CA GLY A 120 -33.12 -0.12 -10.49
C GLY A 120 -34.38 -0.11 -9.61
N GLY A 121 -35.15 0.98 -9.56
CA GLY A 121 -36.39 1.04 -8.77
C GLY A 121 -37.53 0.22 -9.37
N LEU A 122 -38.32 -0.48 -8.53
CA LEU A 122 -39.50 -1.23 -8.97
C LEU A 122 -40.76 -0.35 -8.91
N LEU A 123 -41.56 -0.30 -9.97
CA LEU A 123 -42.83 0.43 -9.96
C LEU A 123 -43.88 -0.19 -9.02
N LYS A 124 -44.80 0.63 -8.52
CA LYS A 124 -46.02 0.16 -7.85
C LYS A 124 -46.86 -0.69 -8.81
N ASP A 125 -47.49 -1.75 -8.28
CA ASP A 125 -48.19 -2.75 -9.11
C ASP A 125 -49.29 -2.14 -9.97
N ASP A 126 -50.12 -1.28 -9.38
CA ASP A 126 -51.24 -0.65 -10.09
C ASP A 126 -50.76 0.30 -11.20
N LEU A 127 -49.64 0.98 -10.98
CA LEU A 127 -49.03 1.86 -11.96
C LEU A 127 -48.40 1.05 -13.10
N PHE A 128 -47.61 0.03 -12.77
CA PHE A 128 -47.01 -0.85 -13.77
C PHE A 128 -48.06 -1.52 -14.65
N LYS A 129 -49.15 -2.00 -14.05
CA LYS A 129 -50.27 -2.60 -14.78
C LYS A 129 -50.91 -1.62 -15.78
N GLN A 130 -51.10 -0.35 -15.38
CA GLN A 130 -51.65 0.68 -16.27
C GLN A 130 -50.71 0.98 -17.44
N ILE A 131 -49.43 1.19 -17.14
CA ILE A 131 -48.38 1.42 -18.16
C ILE A 131 -48.29 0.25 -19.14
N LYS A 132 -48.29 -0.98 -18.64
CA LYS A 132 -48.22 -2.18 -19.46
C LYS A 132 -49.41 -2.33 -20.40
N ASN A 133 -50.63 -2.11 -19.89
CA ASN A 133 -51.83 -2.14 -20.72
C ASN A 133 -51.79 -1.08 -21.84
N ALA A 134 -51.25 0.11 -21.56
CA ALA A 134 -51.09 1.15 -22.58
C ALA A 134 -50.04 0.76 -23.63
N ALA A 135 -48.89 0.22 -23.21
CA ALA A 135 -47.84 -0.28 -24.09
C ALA A 135 -48.32 -1.39 -25.03
N GLU A 136 -49.22 -2.25 -24.55
CA GLU A 136 -49.79 -3.38 -25.31
C GLU A 136 -51.04 -3.01 -26.12
N SER A 137 -51.55 -1.78 -26.01
CA SER A 137 -52.81 -1.37 -26.64
C SER A 137 -52.73 -1.26 -28.18
N SER A 138 -51.53 -1.02 -28.73
CA SER A 138 -51.30 -0.99 -30.18
C SER A 138 -49.84 -1.35 -30.52
N PRO A 139 -49.51 -1.65 -31.80
CA PRO A 139 -48.13 -1.89 -32.23
C PRO A 139 -47.17 -0.73 -31.96
N THR A 140 -47.67 0.51 -31.91
CA THR A 140 -46.89 1.72 -31.62
C THR A 140 -47.04 2.15 -30.16
N GLY A 141 -47.71 1.38 -29.31
CA GLY A 141 -48.01 1.74 -27.92
C GLY A 141 -49.30 2.54 -27.76
N GLY A 142 -49.44 3.24 -26.63
CA GLY A 142 -50.61 4.06 -26.36
C GLY A 142 -50.43 5.02 -25.18
N PRO A 143 -51.33 6.01 -25.06
CA PRO A 143 -51.31 6.97 -23.97
C PRO A 143 -51.77 6.33 -22.65
N PHE A 144 -51.25 6.84 -21.54
CA PHE A 144 -51.71 6.52 -20.18
C PHE A 144 -51.75 7.79 -19.33
N MET A 145 -52.45 7.75 -18.19
CA MET A 145 -52.52 8.87 -17.24
C MET A 145 -52.34 8.37 -15.81
N VAL A 146 -51.62 9.16 -15.00
CA VAL A 146 -51.40 8.90 -13.57
C VAL A 146 -51.66 10.21 -12.82
N GLY A 147 -52.85 10.33 -12.24
CA GLY A 147 -53.27 11.61 -11.67
C GLY A 147 -53.45 12.67 -12.77
N SER A 148 -52.67 13.75 -12.69
CA SER A 148 -52.65 14.83 -13.69
C SER A 148 -51.62 14.62 -14.80
N ASP A 149 -50.71 13.65 -14.62
CA ASP A 149 -49.57 13.47 -15.51
C ASP A 149 -49.97 12.51 -16.63
N ASP A 150 -49.79 12.96 -17.87
CA ASP A 150 -49.96 12.14 -19.05
C ASP A 150 -48.62 11.56 -19.50
N GLY A 151 -48.69 10.48 -20.26
CA GLY A 151 -47.51 9.82 -20.79
C GLY A 151 -47.88 8.90 -21.93
N TYR A 152 -46.86 8.47 -22.66
CA TYR A 152 -47.00 7.52 -23.74
C TYR A 152 -46.12 6.31 -23.49
N ALA A 153 -46.67 5.10 -23.57
CA ALA A 153 -45.95 3.86 -23.31
C ALA A 153 -45.94 2.99 -24.58
N ALA A 154 -44.80 2.38 -24.91
CA ALA A 154 -44.68 1.45 -26.02
C ALA A 154 -43.81 0.24 -25.65
N MET A 155 -44.08 -0.89 -26.30
CA MET A 155 -43.24 -2.08 -26.18
C MET A 155 -41.93 -1.90 -26.96
N GLY A 156 -40.82 -2.30 -26.34
CA GLY A 156 -39.48 -2.28 -26.92
C GLY A 156 -38.68 -3.53 -26.55
N ARG A 157 -37.36 -3.47 -26.75
CA ARG A 157 -36.42 -4.52 -26.33
C ARG A 157 -35.20 -3.91 -25.66
N ASN A 158 -34.78 -4.49 -24.54
CA ASN A 158 -33.53 -4.22 -23.82
C ASN A 158 -32.29 -4.59 -24.67
N PRO A 159 -31.08 -4.14 -24.29
CA PRO A 159 -29.84 -4.49 -25.01
C PRO A 159 -29.60 -6.00 -25.13
N ASP A 160 -30.01 -6.78 -24.13
CA ASP A 160 -29.96 -8.25 -24.13
C ASP A 160 -31.07 -8.91 -24.99
N GLY A 161 -31.91 -8.11 -25.64
CA GLY A 161 -33.05 -8.56 -26.45
C GLY A 161 -34.32 -8.86 -25.65
N SER A 162 -34.27 -8.79 -24.30
CA SER A 162 -35.43 -9.03 -23.45
C SER A 162 -36.51 -7.96 -23.65
N PRO A 163 -37.80 -8.26 -23.45
CA PRO A 163 -38.87 -7.28 -23.64
C PRO A 163 -38.76 -6.09 -22.67
N ALA A 164 -38.91 -4.88 -23.19
CA ALA A 164 -38.89 -3.63 -22.44
C ALA A 164 -40.18 -2.84 -22.64
N ILE A 165 -40.50 -1.92 -21.72
CA ILE A 165 -41.51 -0.88 -21.92
C ILE A 165 -40.79 0.47 -21.88
N VAL A 166 -41.06 1.32 -22.86
CA VAL A 166 -40.49 2.66 -22.93
C VAL A 166 -41.59 3.67 -22.65
N LEU A 167 -41.33 4.60 -21.74
CA LEU A 167 -42.20 5.73 -21.46
C LEU A 167 -41.63 6.98 -22.10
N ALA A 168 -42.49 7.83 -22.63
CA ALA A 168 -42.16 9.18 -23.08
C ALA A 168 -43.08 10.20 -22.40
N GLY A 169 -42.51 11.33 -21.97
CA GLY A 169 -43.26 12.48 -21.44
C GLY A 169 -43.81 12.30 -20.01
N PHE A 170 -43.52 11.17 -19.35
CA PHE A 170 -43.99 10.90 -18.00
C PHE A 170 -42.91 11.21 -16.96
N ASP A 171 -43.22 12.14 -16.04
CA ASP A 171 -42.33 12.50 -14.94
C ASP A 171 -42.29 11.41 -13.86
N LEU A 172 -41.51 10.35 -14.11
CA LEU A 172 -41.36 9.25 -13.16
C LEU A 172 -40.60 9.73 -11.91
N GLN A 173 -41.27 9.76 -10.76
CA GLN A 173 -40.69 10.18 -9.49
C GLN A 173 -40.52 9.01 -8.51
N VAL A 174 -39.76 9.24 -7.43
CA VAL A 174 -39.58 8.26 -6.35
C VAL A 174 -40.92 7.80 -5.72
N SER A 175 -41.93 8.67 -5.71
CA SER A 175 -43.28 8.37 -5.21
C SER A 175 -44.01 7.29 -6.04
N HIS A 176 -43.59 7.06 -7.28
CA HIS A 176 -44.13 6.03 -8.18
C HIS A 176 -43.50 4.65 -7.95
N LEU A 177 -42.37 4.60 -7.23
CA LEU A 177 -41.66 3.37 -6.94
C LEU A 177 -42.21 2.70 -5.67
N LYS A 178 -42.08 1.38 -5.63
CA LYS A 178 -42.25 0.60 -4.40
C LYS A 178 -41.10 0.91 -3.45
N VAL A 179 -41.43 1.02 -2.18
CA VAL A 179 -40.45 0.86 -1.11
C VAL A 179 -40.13 -0.63 -1.04
N GLU A 180 -39.21 -1.09 -1.88
CA GLU A 180 -38.62 -2.40 -1.68
C GLU A 180 -37.83 -2.31 -0.39
N ALA A 181 -38.33 -2.97 0.67
CA ALA A 181 -37.48 -3.24 1.81
C ALA A 181 -36.25 -3.95 1.23
N THR A 182 -35.06 -3.43 1.47
CA THR A 182 -33.78 -4.05 1.06
C THR A 182 -33.62 -5.48 1.61
N ALA A 183 -34.60 -5.97 2.38
CA ALA A 183 -34.76 -7.32 2.89
C ALA A 183 -34.47 -8.45 1.89
N MET A 184 -34.80 -8.35 0.59
CA MET A 184 -34.46 -9.43 -0.36
C MET A 184 -32.95 -9.57 -0.66
N VAL A 185 -32.13 -8.61 -0.24
CA VAL A 185 -30.68 -8.58 -0.49
C VAL A 185 -29.86 -8.53 0.82
N ARG A 186 -30.54 -8.50 1.98
CA ARG A 186 -29.84 -8.55 3.28
C ARG A 186 -29.22 -9.91 3.60
N ASP A 187 -29.58 -10.96 2.84
CA ASP A 187 -29.12 -12.31 3.13
C ASP A 187 -27.66 -12.55 2.71
N TYR A 188 -27.10 -11.68 1.86
CA TYR A 188 -25.68 -11.69 1.53
C TYR A 188 -24.96 -10.57 2.28
N VAL A 189 -24.13 -10.95 3.24
CA VAL A 189 -23.21 -10.06 3.93
C VAL A 189 -21.80 -10.44 3.46
N PRO A 190 -21.08 -9.53 2.77
CA PRO A 190 -19.71 -9.81 2.38
C PRO A 190 -18.83 -9.97 3.62
N SER A 191 -17.72 -10.70 3.49
CA SER A 191 -16.75 -10.88 4.56
C SER A 191 -15.99 -9.59 4.88
N VAL A 192 -15.93 -8.67 3.91
CA VAL A 192 -15.49 -7.29 4.09
C VAL A 192 -16.60 -6.35 3.65
N THR A 193 -17.13 -5.54 4.57
CA THR A 193 -18.06 -4.45 4.26
C THR A 193 -17.31 -3.17 3.89
N ALA A 194 -17.98 -2.22 3.22
CA ALA A 194 -17.41 -0.94 2.84
C ALA A 194 -16.82 -0.17 4.04
N SER A 195 -17.42 -0.29 5.23
CA SER A 195 -16.90 0.35 6.47
C SER A 195 -15.66 -0.31 7.04
N GLU A 196 -15.36 -1.55 6.63
CA GLU A 196 -14.17 -2.30 7.06
C GLU A 196 -13.01 -2.16 6.08
N VAL A 197 -13.23 -1.48 4.95
CA VAL A 197 -12.17 -1.20 3.98
C VAL A 197 -11.26 -0.09 4.53
N VAL A 198 -10.06 -0.48 4.94
CA VAL A 198 -9.08 0.41 5.56
C VAL A 198 -7.68 0.31 4.95
N ASP A 199 -7.47 -0.64 4.04
CA ASP A 199 -6.20 -0.91 3.37
C ASP A 199 -6.43 -1.57 1.99
N ARG A 200 -5.34 -1.76 1.23
CA ARG A 200 -5.38 -2.38 -0.11
C ARG A 200 -5.97 -3.80 -0.10
N ARG A 201 -5.66 -4.59 0.93
CA ARG A 201 -6.11 -5.98 1.06
C ARG A 201 -7.62 -6.06 1.26
N THR A 202 -8.15 -5.30 2.22
CA THR A 202 -9.59 -5.20 2.46
C THR A 202 -10.32 -4.57 1.27
N LEU A 203 -9.70 -3.62 0.56
CA LEU A 203 -10.27 -3.04 -0.66
C LEU A 203 -10.39 -4.06 -1.80
N LYS A 204 -9.35 -4.88 -2.02
CA LYS A 204 -9.38 -5.96 -3.00
C LYS A 204 -10.48 -6.96 -2.67
N ALA A 205 -10.49 -7.47 -1.43
CA ALA A 205 -11.50 -8.43 -0.98
C ALA A 205 -12.93 -7.89 -1.16
N PHE A 206 -13.16 -6.62 -0.81
CA PHE A 206 -14.43 -5.94 -1.00
C PHE A 206 -14.89 -5.91 -2.46
N VAL A 207 -14.01 -5.59 -3.41
CA VAL A 207 -14.33 -5.57 -4.84
C VAL A 207 -14.52 -6.97 -5.40
N ASP A 208 -13.68 -7.93 -5.03
CA ASP A 208 -13.79 -9.33 -5.46
C ASP A 208 -15.14 -9.94 -5.03
N GLU A 209 -15.55 -9.68 -3.79
CA GLU A 209 -16.86 -10.14 -3.28
C GLU A 209 -18.03 -9.43 -3.96
N ALA A 210 -17.90 -8.14 -4.28
CA ALA A 210 -18.91 -7.42 -5.05
C ALA A 210 -19.10 -8.04 -6.45
N ILE A 211 -17.99 -8.39 -7.12
CA ILE A 211 -18.00 -9.09 -8.41
C ILE A 211 -18.65 -10.46 -8.26
N GLY A 212 -18.22 -11.27 -7.28
CA GLY A 212 -18.77 -12.60 -7.03
C GLY A 212 -20.27 -12.56 -6.75
N TYR A 213 -20.72 -11.59 -5.94
CA TYR A 213 -22.13 -11.34 -5.65
C TYR A 213 -22.91 -10.98 -6.93
N PHE A 214 -22.42 -10.01 -7.70
CA PHE A 214 -23.05 -9.59 -8.96
C PHE A 214 -23.17 -10.74 -9.97
N VAL A 215 -22.08 -11.49 -10.19
CA VAL A 215 -22.06 -12.64 -11.11
C VAL A 215 -23.04 -13.72 -10.64
N SER A 216 -23.06 -14.06 -9.34
CA SER A 216 -23.97 -15.07 -8.80
C SER A 216 -25.46 -14.70 -8.98
N LEU A 217 -25.80 -13.43 -8.82
CA LEU A 217 -27.15 -12.95 -9.07
C LEU A 217 -27.48 -12.95 -10.56
N PHE A 218 -26.55 -12.50 -11.40
CA PHE A 218 -26.74 -12.51 -12.85
C PHE A 218 -26.95 -13.93 -13.37
N ASP A 219 -26.22 -14.91 -12.84
CA ASP A 219 -26.37 -16.31 -13.24
C ASP A 219 -27.71 -16.92 -12.86
N THR A 220 -28.32 -16.44 -11.78
CA THR A 220 -29.58 -16.97 -11.25
C THR A 220 -30.82 -16.24 -11.75
N GLU A 221 -30.74 -14.93 -11.96
CA GLU A 221 -31.89 -14.08 -12.31
C GLU A 221 -31.75 -13.33 -13.65
N GLY A 222 -30.60 -13.43 -14.33
CA GLY A 222 -30.33 -12.75 -15.59
C GLY A 222 -30.21 -11.24 -15.45
N TYR A 223 -30.62 -10.50 -16.48
CA TYR A 223 -30.47 -9.04 -16.54
C TYR A 223 -31.18 -8.26 -15.42
N GLU A 224 -32.29 -8.79 -14.89
CA GLU A 224 -33.00 -8.19 -13.75
C GLU A 224 -32.13 -8.09 -12.49
N ALA A 225 -31.19 -9.03 -12.29
CA ALA A 225 -30.24 -8.94 -11.19
C ALA A 225 -29.40 -7.67 -11.26
N ALA A 226 -28.91 -7.31 -12.45
CA ALA A 226 -28.08 -6.12 -12.62
C ALA A 226 -28.81 -4.85 -12.18
N LEU A 227 -30.11 -4.78 -12.45
CA LEU A 227 -30.94 -3.66 -12.03
C LEU A 227 -31.23 -3.66 -10.52
N LYS A 228 -31.43 -4.84 -9.90
CA LYS A 228 -31.58 -4.97 -8.45
C LYS A 228 -30.31 -4.53 -7.71
N VAL A 229 -29.15 -4.96 -8.18
CA VAL A 229 -27.84 -4.68 -7.57
C VAL A 229 -27.58 -3.17 -7.50
N LYS A 230 -28.03 -2.37 -8.47
CA LYS A 230 -27.89 -0.91 -8.41
C LYS A 230 -28.45 -0.31 -7.12
N ARG A 231 -29.60 -0.79 -6.63
CA ARG A 231 -30.21 -0.28 -5.38
C ARG A 231 -29.42 -0.72 -4.15
N VAL A 232 -28.91 -1.94 -4.19
CA VAL A 232 -28.14 -2.58 -3.12
C VAL A 232 -26.81 -1.87 -2.92
N PHE A 233 -26.06 -1.67 -4.01
CA PHE A 233 -24.76 -1.01 -3.99
C PHE A 233 -24.86 0.50 -3.69
N ARG A 234 -26.05 1.11 -3.80
CA ARG A 234 -26.29 2.52 -3.44
C ARG A 234 -26.79 2.71 -2.01
N ASP A 235 -27.28 1.67 -1.32
CA ASP A 235 -27.87 1.80 0.02
C ASP A 235 -26.79 2.27 1.01
N PRO A 236 -26.87 3.51 1.55
CA PRO A 236 -25.87 4.04 2.48
C PRO A 236 -25.89 3.32 3.84
N ASN A 237 -26.90 2.47 4.10
CA ASN A 237 -26.96 1.61 5.29
C ASN A 237 -26.64 0.15 4.95
N GLY A 238 -26.27 -0.14 3.70
CA GLY A 238 -25.91 -1.46 3.22
C GLY A 238 -24.41 -1.75 3.38
N PRO A 239 -23.98 -3.01 3.17
CA PRO A 239 -22.58 -3.38 3.33
C PRO A 239 -21.68 -2.89 2.19
N TRP A 240 -22.24 -2.33 1.12
CA TRP A 240 -21.52 -1.97 -0.11
C TRP A 240 -21.23 -0.48 -0.26
N ARG A 241 -21.64 0.34 0.72
CA ARG A 241 -21.41 1.78 0.71
C ARG A 241 -21.23 2.30 2.13
N ALA A 242 -20.09 2.93 2.41
CA ALA A 242 -19.83 3.62 3.67
C ALA A 242 -18.87 4.78 3.42
N GLY A 243 -19.33 6.00 3.67
CA GLY A 243 -18.55 7.22 3.42
C GLY A 243 -17.97 7.27 2.00
N PRO A 244 -16.63 7.38 1.84
CA PRO A 244 -15.99 7.49 0.53
C PRO A 244 -15.80 6.15 -0.17
N VAL A 245 -16.12 5.04 0.52
CA VAL A 245 -15.99 3.68 -0.01
C VAL A 245 -17.31 3.26 -0.64
N TYR A 246 -17.30 3.16 -1.96
CA TYR A 246 -18.44 2.75 -2.77
C TYR A 246 -17.96 2.12 -4.08
N LEU A 247 -18.81 1.29 -4.66
CA LEU A 247 -18.53 0.64 -5.94
C LEU A 247 -18.82 1.57 -7.12
N PHE A 248 -18.04 1.43 -8.19
CA PHE A 248 -18.34 1.95 -9.52
C PHE A 248 -18.19 0.82 -10.55
N VAL A 249 -18.92 0.93 -11.65
CA VAL A 249 -18.80 0.02 -12.80
C VAL A 249 -18.61 0.86 -14.04
N ILE A 250 -17.52 0.61 -14.76
CA ILE A 250 -17.24 1.23 -16.06
C ILE A 250 -17.19 0.17 -17.14
N ASP A 251 -17.51 0.54 -18.38
CA ASP A 251 -17.18 -0.29 -19.53
C ASP A 251 -15.75 0.01 -20.04
N PRO A 252 -15.17 -0.85 -20.90
CA PRO A 252 -13.84 -0.64 -21.45
C PRO A 252 -13.69 0.61 -22.32
N THR A 253 -14.79 1.22 -22.75
CA THR A 253 -14.79 2.47 -23.52
C THR A 253 -14.75 3.70 -22.61
N GLY A 254 -14.92 3.51 -21.30
CA GLY A 254 -14.82 4.54 -20.27
C GLY A 254 -16.16 5.14 -19.83
N TYR A 255 -17.30 4.62 -20.29
CA TYR A 255 -18.59 5.04 -19.74
C TYR A 255 -18.76 4.46 -18.35
N THR A 256 -19.16 5.30 -17.39
CA THR A 256 -19.56 4.82 -16.06
C THR A 256 -20.99 4.32 -16.11
N LEU A 257 -21.19 3.02 -16.05
CA LEU A 257 -22.53 2.40 -16.10
C LEU A 257 -23.22 2.39 -14.72
N PHE A 258 -22.43 2.48 -13.65
CA PHE A 258 -22.91 2.54 -12.28
C PHE A 258 -21.93 3.33 -11.40
N HIS A 259 -22.47 4.13 -10.49
CA HIS A 259 -21.71 4.82 -9.46
C HIS A 259 -22.49 4.83 -8.14
N GLY A 260 -21.94 4.22 -7.09
CA GLY A 260 -22.61 3.98 -5.82
C GLY A 260 -22.96 5.26 -5.03
N ALA A 261 -22.15 6.31 -5.13
CA ALA A 261 -22.38 7.56 -4.40
C ALA A 261 -23.05 8.69 -5.20
N PHE A 262 -22.56 9.01 -6.40
CA PHE A 262 -22.99 10.17 -7.21
C PHE A 262 -23.50 9.76 -8.60
N PRO A 263 -24.65 9.06 -8.69
CA PRO A 263 -25.16 8.58 -9.96
C PRO A 263 -25.43 9.74 -10.95
N GLU A 264 -26.00 10.84 -10.50
CA GLU A 264 -26.32 12.01 -11.36
C GLU A 264 -25.08 12.68 -11.95
N ARG A 265 -23.94 12.62 -11.25
CA ARG A 265 -22.68 13.24 -11.69
C ARG A 265 -21.91 12.38 -12.68
N PHE A 266 -21.93 11.05 -12.50
CA PHE A 266 -21.01 10.16 -13.24
C PHE A 266 -21.68 9.15 -14.15
N GLU A 267 -22.89 8.66 -13.84
CA GLU A 267 -23.48 7.56 -14.62
C GLU A 267 -23.89 7.98 -16.02
N LEU A 268 -23.66 7.06 -16.97
CA LEU A 268 -23.95 7.16 -18.39
C LEU A 268 -23.19 8.32 -19.06
N GLN A 269 -21.98 8.59 -18.58
CA GLN A 269 -21.08 9.61 -19.11
C GLN A 269 -19.69 9.00 -19.25
N THR A 270 -18.87 9.55 -20.13
CA THR A 270 -17.42 9.32 -20.20
C THR A 270 -16.71 10.46 -19.49
N PRO A 271 -16.30 10.31 -18.22
CA PRO A 271 -15.51 11.32 -17.55
C PRO A 271 -14.07 11.43 -18.10
N THR A 272 -13.75 10.68 -19.16
CA THR A 272 -12.41 10.39 -19.66
C THR A 272 -11.58 11.62 -19.94
N ASP A 273 -12.20 12.75 -20.31
CA ASP A 273 -11.46 13.99 -20.60
C ASP A 273 -11.44 14.99 -19.43
N THR A 274 -12.21 14.71 -18.37
CA THR A 274 -12.45 15.64 -17.26
C THR A 274 -11.87 15.17 -15.93
N LEU A 275 -11.77 13.86 -15.69
CA LEU A 275 -11.17 13.32 -14.48
C LEU A 275 -9.66 13.25 -14.61
N ARG A 276 -9.01 14.30 -14.12
CA ARG A 276 -7.56 14.42 -14.02
C ARG A 276 -7.10 14.25 -12.59
N ASP A 277 -5.96 13.59 -12.45
CA ASP A 277 -5.20 13.62 -11.21
C ASP A 277 -4.86 15.08 -10.90
N ALA A 278 -5.27 15.55 -9.73
CA ALA A 278 -5.14 16.96 -9.36
C ALA A 278 -3.67 17.41 -9.20
N VAL A 279 -2.74 16.47 -9.00
CA VAL A 279 -1.30 16.74 -8.87
C VAL A 279 -0.57 16.57 -10.21
N THR A 280 -0.80 15.45 -10.91
CA THR A 280 -0.05 15.15 -12.15
C THR A 280 -0.71 15.69 -13.42
N GLY A 281 -2.00 15.99 -13.39
CA GLY A 281 -2.81 16.38 -14.55
C GLY A 281 -3.14 15.24 -15.51
N GLU A 282 -2.68 14.02 -15.23
CA GLU A 282 -2.93 12.83 -16.05
C GLU A 282 -4.38 12.36 -15.91
N LEU A 283 -4.89 11.68 -16.94
CA LEU A 283 -6.25 11.15 -16.92
C LEU A 283 -6.34 9.93 -15.98
N ILE A 284 -7.31 9.95 -15.07
CA ILE A 284 -7.51 8.89 -14.06
C ILE A 284 -8.09 7.61 -14.70
N LEU A 285 -9.11 7.75 -15.54
CA LEU A 285 -9.84 6.59 -16.08
C LEU A 285 -8.98 5.65 -16.93
N PRO A 286 -8.11 6.13 -17.85
CA PRO A 286 -7.21 5.25 -18.59
C PRO A 286 -6.31 4.41 -17.66
N LYS A 287 -5.83 4.97 -16.54
CA LYS A 287 -5.02 4.23 -15.56
C LYS A 287 -5.84 3.12 -14.88
N ILE A 288 -7.09 3.40 -14.51
CA ILE A 288 -7.99 2.39 -13.91
C ILE A 288 -8.26 1.26 -14.89
N ILE A 289 -8.58 1.59 -16.15
CA ILE A 289 -8.82 0.60 -17.20
C ILE A 289 -7.57 -0.23 -17.46
N GLU A 290 -6.41 0.40 -17.55
CA GLU A 290 -5.12 -0.29 -17.71
C GLU A 290 -4.85 -1.25 -16.54
N ALA A 291 -5.01 -0.80 -15.29
CA ALA A 291 -4.78 -1.63 -14.11
C ALA A 291 -5.72 -2.86 -14.06
N ALA A 292 -7.00 -2.68 -14.37
CA ALA A 292 -7.97 -3.76 -14.41
C ALA A 292 -7.75 -4.75 -15.58
N THR A 293 -7.05 -4.35 -16.63
CA THR A 293 -6.89 -5.17 -17.84
C THR A 293 -5.51 -5.79 -18.00
N ARG A 294 -4.46 -5.20 -17.40
CA ARG A 294 -3.06 -5.61 -17.53
C ARG A 294 -2.83 -7.03 -17.03
N ASN A 295 -3.44 -7.39 -15.90
CA ASN A 295 -3.34 -8.73 -15.34
C ASN A 295 -4.65 -9.49 -15.65
N VAL A 296 -4.51 -10.63 -16.34
CA VAL A 296 -5.68 -11.38 -16.85
C VAL A 296 -6.34 -12.20 -15.75
N GLU A 297 -5.56 -12.59 -14.73
CA GLU A 297 -6.02 -13.44 -13.64
C GLU A 297 -6.51 -12.64 -12.43
N THR A 298 -6.04 -11.40 -12.27
CA THR A 298 -6.37 -10.54 -11.13
C THR A 298 -6.42 -9.07 -11.56
N GLY A 299 -7.26 -8.26 -10.92
CA GLY A 299 -7.28 -6.81 -11.10
C GLY A 299 -6.02 -6.10 -10.61
N GLY A 300 -6.05 -4.76 -10.60
CA GLY A 300 -4.89 -3.93 -10.22
C GLY A 300 -5.25 -2.69 -9.41
N PHE A 301 -4.24 -2.13 -8.76
CA PHE A 301 -4.37 -0.88 -8.00
C PHE A 301 -3.89 0.34 -8.80
N VAL A 302 -4.53 1.48 -8.56
CA VAL A 302 -4.12 2.79 -9.07
C VAL A 302 -4.17 3.80 -7.94
N GLU A 303 -3.09 4.59 -7.82
CA GLU A 303 -3.06 5.77 -6.95
C GLU A 303 -3.26 7.03 -7.79
N TYR A 304 -4.12 7.94 -7.33
CA TYR A 304 -4.31 9.25 -7.94
C TYR A 304 -4.89 10.26 -6.95
N HIS A 305 -4.71 11.54 -7.21
CA HIS A 305 -5.26 12.60 -6.36
C HIS A 305 -6.63 13.04 -6.88
N PHE A 306 -7.65 12.91 -6.04
CA PHE A 306 -9.02 13.26 -6.34
C PHE A 306 -9.71 13.83 -5.11
N ASP A 307 -10.72 14.67 -5.32
CA ASP A 307 -11.53 15.32 -4.28
C ASP A 307 -12.20 14.27 -3.38
N ASN A 308 -12.03 14.33 -2.04
CA ASN A 308 -12.76 13.47 -1.11
C ASN A 308 -14.15 14.08 -0.87
N PRO A 309 -15.23 13.43 -1.34
CA PRO A 309 -16.56 14.00 -1.23
C PRO A 309 -17.09 14.14 0.21
N ASP A 310 -16.43 13.52 1.19
CA ASP A 310 -16.82 13.59 2.60
C ASP A 310 -16.03 14.64 3.40
N ASP A 311 -15.06 15.32 2.78
CA ASP A 311 -14.22 16.31 3.42
C ASP A 311 -14.07 17.56 2.53
N ASP A 312 -14.96 18.54 2.67
CA ASP A 312 -14.87 19.80 1.90
C ASP A 312 -13.59 20.62 2.16
N THR A 313 -12.73 20.19 3.09
CA THR A 313 -11.48 20.87 3.47
C THR A 313 -10.23 20.18 2.94
N ASP A 314 -10.37 19.03 2.28
CA ASP A 314 -9.22 18.28 1.84
C ASP A 314 -8.50 18.98 0.69
N SER A 315 -7.19 19.14 0.88
CA SER A 315 -6.28 19.46 -0.20
C SER A 315 -6.18 18.21 -1.07
N ALA A 316 -6.07 18.37 -2.38
CA ALA A 316 -5.74 17.33 -3.34
C ALA A 316 -4.37 16.63 -3.10
N GLU A 317 -3.85 16.68 -1.88
CA GLU A 317 -2.61 16.10 -1.38
C GLU A 317 -2.80 14.67 -0.86
N ILE A 318 -4.02 14.26 -0.47
CA ILE A 318 -4.26 12.89 -0.01
C ILE A 318 -4.57 12.01 -1.22
N PRO A 319 -3.71 11.02 -1.56
CA PRO A 319 -3.98 10.13 -2.68
C PRO A 319 -5.19 9.23 -2.37
N LYS A 320 -5.98 8.99 -3.40
CA LYS A 320 -6.97 7.94 -3.47
C LYS A 320 -6.33 6.69 -4.05
N VAL A 321 -6.50 5.56 -3.36
CA VAL A 321 -6.11 4.24 -3.85
C VAL A 321 -7.35 3.51 -4.32
N THR A 322 -7.40 3.16 -5.59
CA THR A 322 -8.49 2.43 -6.21
C THR A 322 -8.02 1.04 -6.60
N TYR A 323 -8.79 0.01 -6.27
CA TYR A 323 -8.66 -1.32 -6.86
C TYR A 323 -9.75 -1.50 -7.91
N ALA A 324 -9.39 -2.04 -9.06
CA ALA A 324 -10.33 -2.36 -10.12
C ALA A 324 -10.00 -3.71 -10.74
N ASP A 325 -11.04 -4.49 -11.00
CA ASP A 325 -10.95 -5.79 -11.67
C ASP A 325 -12.02 -5.90 -12.76
N LYS A 326 -11.74 -6.74 -13.76
CA LYS A 326 -12.62 -6.99 -14.89
C LYS A 326 -13.50 -8.20 -14.64
N ILE A 327 -14.76 -8.08 -15.01
CA ILE A 327 -15.68 -9.20 -15.13
C ILE A 327 -15.58 -9.75 -16.55
N VAL A 328 -15.06 -10.95 -16.67
CA VAL A 328 -15.10 -11.74 -17.90
C VAL A 328 -16.11 -12.87 -17.70
N ALA A 329 -17.39 -12.58 -17.92
CA ALA A 329 -18.40 -13.62 -17.84
C ALA A 329 -18.40 -14.45 -19.12
N ALA A 330 -18.28 -15.77 -18.99
CA ALA A 330 -18.47 -16.66 -20.12
C ALA A 330 -19.90 -16.50 -20.67
N PRO A 331 -20.10 -16.53 -22.00
CA PRO A 331 -21.44 -16.55 -22.56
C PRO A 331 -22.20 -17.75 -21.98
N GLN A 332 -23.36 -17.52 -21.36
CA GLN A 332 -24.17 -18.64 -20.89
C GLN A 332 -24.64 -19.49 -22.09
N PRO A 333 -24.70 -20.83 -21.96
CA PRO A 333 -25.22 -21.70 -23.01
C PRO A 333 -26.65 -21.29 -23.40
N GLY A 334 -26.82 -20.74 -24.60
CA GLY A 334 -28.13 -20.29 -25.11
C GLY A 334 -28.42 -18.80 -24.94
N ALA A 335 -27.58 -18.05 -24.21
CA ALA A 335 -27.66 -16.60 -24.22
C ALA A 335 -27.18 -16.07 -25.58
N THR A 336 -27.99 -15.21 -26.21
CA THR A 336 -27.65 -14.63 -27.52
C THR A 336 -26.57 -13.54 -27.38
N VAL A 337 -26.39 -13.01 -26.17
CA VAL A 337 -25.41 -11.97 -25.83
C VAL A 337 -24.82 -12.35 -24.46
N GLY A 338 -23.49 -12.45 -24.37
CA GLY A 338 -22.80 -12.59 -23.07
C GLY A 338 -22.89 -11.30 -22.26
N LEU A 339 -22.49 -11.34 -20.98
CA LEU A 339 -22.26 -10.10 -20.25
C LEU A 339 -21.21 -9.28 -21.01
N PRO A 340 -21.42 -7.98 -21.21
CA PRO A 340 -20.35 -7.13 -21.71
C PRO A 340 -19.17 -7.22 -20.73
N THR A 341 -17.96 -7.01 -21.23
CA THR A 341 -16.82 -6.82 -20.33
C THR A 341 -17.12 -5.60 -19.47
N LEU A 342 -17.06 -5.77 -18.15
CA LEU A 342 -17.27 -4.71 -17.17
C LEU A 342 -16.01 -4.58 -16.33
N ILE A 343 -15.71 -3.37 -15.88
CA ILE A 343 -14.66 -3.12 -14.88
C ILE A 343 -15.36 -2.62 -13.63
N VAL A 344 -15.20 -3.36 -12.53
CA VAL A 344 -15.74 -3.00 -11.22
C VAL A 344 -14.60 -2.54 -10.35
N GLY A 345 -14.80 -1.43 -9.66
CA GLY A 345 -13.79 -0.94 -8.73
C GLY A 345 -14.39 -0.19 -7.55
N ALA A 346 -13.54 0.07 -6.57
CA ALA A 346 -13.79 0.93 -5.43
C ALA A 346 -12.48 1.59 -5.02
N GLY A 347 -12.55 2.64 -4.20
CA GLY A 347 -11.35 3.29 -3.69
C GLY A 347 -11.48 3.76 -2.25
N ILE A 348 -10.32 3.99 -1.64
CA ILE A 348 -10.14 4.55 -0.30
C ILE A 348 -9.21 5.76 -0.36
N TYR A 349 -9.40 6.69 0.57
CA TYR A 349 -8.48 7.81 0.78
C TYR A 349 -7.52 7.51 1.91
N GLY A 350 -6.28 7.97 1.75
CA GLY A 350 -5.28 7.90 2.80
C GLY A 350 -4.14 6.93 2.50
N ASP A 351 -3.23 6.87 3.45
CA ASP A 351 -1.96 6.17 3.32
C ASP A 351 -2.19 4.64 3.37
N PRO A 352 -1.95 3.91 2.27
CA PRO A 352 -2.36 2.51 2.15
C PRO A 352 -1.49 1.53 2.94
N VAL A 353 -0.42 1.98 3.60
CA VAL A 353 0.36 1.09 4.47
C VAL A 353 -0.50 0.70 5.65
N SER A 354 -0.86 -0.58 5.68
CA SER A 354 -1.73 -1.12 6.70
C SER A 354 -1.15 -0.82 8.09
N ARG A 355 -2.03 -0.57 9.08
CA ARG A 355 -1.58 -0.42 10.48
C ARG A 355 -0.73 -1.60 10.94
N GLU A 356 -0.98 -2.78 10.37
CA GLU A 356 -0.20 -4.00 10.56
C GLU A 356 1.23 -3.87 10.00
N SER A 357 1.39 -3.43 8.74
CA SER A 357 2.69 -3.14 8.12
C SER A 357 3.48 -2.09 8.93
N THR A 358 2.83 -1.00 9.38
CA THR A 358 3.49 0.00 10.23
C THR A 358 3.94 -0.60 11.58
N ALA A 359 3.10 -1.42 12.21
CA ALA A 359 3.44 -2.08 13.47
C ALA A 359 4.57 -3.11 13.30
N ALA A 360 4.56 -3.85 12.19
CA ALA A 360 5.60 -4.81 11.84
C ALA A 360 6.93 -4.11 11.55
N ALA A 361 6.94 -3.05 10.73
CA ALA A 361 8.11 -2.22 10.48
C ALA A 361 8.68 -1.62 11.76
N LYS A 362 7.82 -1.14 12.68
CA LYS A 362 8.24 -0.67 14.01
C LYS A 362 8.90 -1.75 14.85
N ASN A 363 8.33 -2.94 14.88
CA ASN A 363 8.88 -4.06 15.63
C ASN A 363 10.22 -4.53 15.03
N TRP A 364 10.32 -4.59 13.71
CA TRP A 364 11.55 -4.94 13.00
C TRP A 364 12.64 -3.89 13.25
N LEU A 365 12.34 -2.60 13.10
CA LEU A 365 13.28 -1.49 13.35
C LEU A 365 13.78 -1.50 14.81
N SER A 366 12.91 -1.83 15.78
CA SER A 366 13.31 -2.00 17.17
C SER A 366 14.34 -3.13 17.36
N ARG A 367 14.22 -4.23 16.61
CA ARG A 367 15.14 -5.37 16.71
C ARG A 367 16.44 -5.10 15.98
N PHE A 368 16.37 -4.48 14.80
CA PHE A 368 17.53 -3.97 14.09
C PHE A 368 18.35 -3.02 15.00
N GLY A 369 17.71 -2.00 15.59
CA GLY A 369 18.37 -1.08 16.51
C GLY A 369 18.95 -1.78 17.75
N LEU A 370 18.27 -2.78 18.31
CA LEU A 370 18.77 -3.54 19.46
C LEU A 370 19.98 -4.41 19.08
N ALA A 371 19.97 -5.01 17.89
CA ALA A 371 21.07 -5.82 17.38
C ALA A 371 22.30 -4.94 17.10
N VAL A 372 22.14 -3.82 16.38
CA VAL A 372 23.25 -2.87 16.12
C VAL A 372 23.84 -2.37 17.43
N ALA A 373 22.99 -1.91 18.35
CA ALA A 373 23.45 -1.40 19.62
C ALA A 373 24.16 -2.51 20.43
N GLY A 374 23.60 -3.73 20.47
CA GLY A 374 24.18 -4.87 21.18
C GLY A 374 25.56 -5.26 20.65
N GLN A 375 25.71 -5.32 19.32
CA GLN A 375 26.99 -5.59 18.66
C GLN A 375 28.03 -4.50 18.95
N ALA A 376 27.63 -3.23 18.96
CA ALA A 376 28.52 -2.14 19.34
C ALA A 376 29.01 -2.26 20.79
N VAL A 377 28.11 -2.60 21.73
CA VAL A 377 28.47 -2.83 23.13
C VAL A 377 29.38 -4.05 23.29
N ASP A 378 29.15 -5.13 22.55
CA ASP A 378 29.98 -6.33 22.61
C ASP A 378 31.38 -6.07 22.08
N MET A 379 31.52 -5.51 20.87
CA MET A 379 32.84 -5.23 20.29
C MET A 379 33.65 -4.23 21.12
N ILE A 380 33.03 -3.15 21.61
CA ILE A 380 33.71 -2.18 22.49
C ILE A 380 34.00 -2.81 23.85
N GLY A 381 33.06 -3.57 24.42
CA GLY A 381 33.24 -4.25 25.69
C GLY A 381 34.39 -5.25 25.68
N ASP A 382 34.52 -6.04 24.60
CA ASP A 382 35.60 -7.00 24.39
C ASP A 382 36.93 -6.27 24.22
N ARG A 383 36.94 -5.16 23.46
CA ARG A 383 38.12 -4.28 23.36
C ARG A 383 38.55 -3.77 24.73
N LEU A 384 37.60 -3.31 25.56
CA LEU A 384 37.88 -2.78 26.89
C LEU A 384 38.26 -3.86 27.91
N ALA A 385 37.83 -5.10 27.71
CA ALA A 385 38.22 -6.26 28.52
C ALA A 385 39.62 -6.78 28.16
N SER A 386 40.05 -6.63 26.90
CA SER A 386 41.41 -6.98 26.48
C SER A 386 42.45 -6.12 27.21
N ARG A 387 43.09 -6.70 28.24
CA ARG A 387 44.26 -6.07 28.87
C ARG A 387 45.33 -5.91 27.80
N SER A 388 45.98 -4.76 27.76
CA SER A 388 46.99 -4.45 26.76
C SER A 388 48.21 -5.37 26.92
N SER A 389 48.19 -6.56 26.32
CA SER A 389 49.36 -7.43 26.27
C SER A 389 50.52 -6.78 25.50
N GLY A 390 50.25 -5.69 24.77
CA GLY A 390 51.19 -5.05 23.85
C GLY A 390 51.43 -5.85 22.59
N GLU A 391 50.72 -6.96 22.41
CA GLU A 391 50.86 -7.77 21.21
C GLU A 391 49.99 -7.21 20.09
N THR A 392 50.62 -6.99 18.93
CA THR A 392 49.91 -6.72 17.69
C THR A 392 49.34 -8.04 17.17
N GLN A 393 48.01 -8.13 17.11
CA GLN A 393 47.29 -9.32 16.69
C GLN A 393 46.41 -9.01 15.50
N VAL A 394 46.48 -9.81 14.45
CA VAL A 394 45.52 -9.77 13.33
C VAL A 394 44.91 -11.14 13.20
N ARG A 395 43.59 -11.23 13.28
CA ARG A 395 42.81 -12.42 13.00
C ARG A 395 42.10 -12.23 11.66
N ILE A 396 42.20 -13.20 10.76
CA ILE A 396 41.48 -13.19 9.48
C ILE A 396 40.75 -14.52 9.33
N ALA A 397 39.44 -14.48 9.15
CA ALA A 397 38.60 -15.69 9.02
C ALA A 397 38.85 -16.73 10.12
N GLY A 398 39.08 -16.26 11.35
CA GLY A 398 39.33 -17.09 12.52
C GLY A 398 40.79 -17.43 12.78
N GLN A 399 41.71 -17.16 11.84
CA GLN A 399 43.14 -17.48 11.95
C GLN A 399 43.95 -16.30 12.48
N THR A 400 44.72 -16.52 13.56
CA THR A 400 45.57 -15.49 14.16
C THR A 400 46.94 -15.43 13.47
N LEU A 401 47.32 -14.25 13.00
CA LEU A 401 48.64 -13.88 12.50
C LEU A 401 49.37 -13.07 13.59
N SER A 402 50.54 -13.54 14.01
CA SER A 402 51.39 -12.87 15.01
C SER A 402 52.61 -12.26 14.35
N PHE A 403 52.82 -10.95 14.53
CA PHE A 403 53.94 -10.21 13.92
C PHE A 403 55.15 -10.03 14.85
N ASN A 404 55.08 -10.54 16.09
CA ASN A 404 56.12 -10.36 17.11
C ASN A 404 57.39 -11.20 16.89
N ASN A 405 57.46 -12.00 15.84
CA ASN A 405 58.65 -12.76 15.51
C ASN A 405 59.56 -11.97 14.56
N SER A 406 59.95 -10.76 14.96
CA SER A 406 61.17 -10.12 14.45
C SER A 406 62.39 -10.87 15.02
N ARG A 407 62.49 -12.18 14.78
CA ARG A 407 63.79 -12.82 14.81
C ARG A 407 64.58 -12.09 13.73
N SER A 408 65.63 -11.41 14.16
CA SER A 408 66.69 -10.89 13.31
C SER A 408 66.85 -11.85 12.14
N TYR A 409 66.56 -11.38 10.94
CA TYR A 409 66.67 -12.13 9.71
C TYR A 409 68.15 -12.50 9.54
N GLU A 410 68.61 -13.56 10.21
CA GLU A 410 69.82 -14.27 9.82
C GLU A 410 69.47 -14.85 8.45
N SER A 411 69.93 -14.13 7.42
CA SER A 411 69.76 -14.42 6.01
C SER A 411 69.85 -15.93 5.74
N PRO A 412 68.73 -16.63 5.49
CA PRO A 412 68.82 -17.97 4.93
C PRO A 412 69.16 -17.78 3.46
N ALA A 413 70.41 -18.11 3.11
CA ALA A 413 70.76 -18.32 1.72
C ALA A 413 69.77 -19.34 1.11
N SER A 414 69.20 -18.99 -0.03
CA SER A 414 68.30 -19.78 -0.90
C SER A 414 66.77 -19.75 -0.60
N GLY A 415 66.09 -18.80 -1.26
CA GLY A 415 65.08 -19.14 -2.28
C GLY A 415 63.67 -19.65 -1.89
N ALA A 416 63.29 -19.72 -0.61
CA ALA A 416 61.93 -20.14 -0.24
C ALA A 416 60.97 -18.95 -0.03
N PRO A 417 59.73 -18.99 -0.58
CA PRO A 417 58.75 -17.91 -0.41
C PRO A 417 58.32 -17.77 1.06
N VAL A 418 58.27 -16.53 1.54
CA VAL A 418 58.08 -16.12 2.94
C VAL A 418 56.60 -16.15 3.39
N PHE A 419 55.69 -16.61 2.54
CA PHE A 419 54.36 -17.05 2.97
C PHE A 419 54.36 -18.58 3.05
N GLY A 420 54.52 -19.12 4.26
CA GLY A 420 54.48 -20.56 4.55
C GLY A 420 53.09 -21.16 4.39
N LEU A 421 52.48 -21.01 3.21
CA LEU A 421 51.49 -21.94 2.68
C LEU A 421 52.27 -23.04 1.96
N THR A 422 52.92 -23.93 2.71
CA THR A 422 53.56 -25.10 2.12
C THR A 422 52.47 -26.03 1.58
N ASP A 423 52.46 -26.24 0.27
CA ASP A 423 51.53 -27.07 -0.52
C ASP A 423 51.44 -28.56 -0.12
N ASP A 424 52.16 -29.00 0.92
CA ASP A 424 52.38 -30.42 1.22
C ASP A 424 51.34 -31.08 2.15
N ALA A 425 50.13 -30.51 2.28
CA ALA A 425 49.06 -31.14 3.07
C ALA A 425 47.67 -30.94 2.46
N GLY A 426 47.38 -31.56 1.31
CA GLY A 426 46.01 -31.87 0.85
C GLY A 426 44.96 -30.77 1.12
N GLY A 427 45.34 -29.51 0.90
CA GLY A 427 44.65 -28.36 1.44
C GLY A 427 43.33 -28.14 0.71
N ILE A 428 42.22 -28.36 1.41
CA ILE A 428 40.89 -28.01 0.92
C ILE A 428 40.86 -26.49 0.74
N SER A 429 40.96 -26.02 -0.50
CA SER A 429 40.70 -24.63 -0.87
C SER A 429 39.20 -24.37 -0.68
N ARG A 430 38.81 -23.93 0.52
CA ARG A 430 37.45 -23.43 0.75
C ARG A 430 37.35 -22.00 0.24
N SER A 431 36.38 -21.72 -0.62
CA SER A 431 35.97 -20.35 -0.91
C SER A 431 35.30 -19.80 0.34
N LEU A 432 35.87 -18.74 0.92
CA LEU A 432 35.24 -18.03 2.04
C LEU A 432 34.21 -17.06 1.48
N SER A 433 33.01 -17.04 2.05
CA SER A 433 32.06 -15.97 1.76
C SER A 433 32.56 -14.65 2.38
N ALA A 434 32.11 -13.51 1.85
CA ALA A 434 32.43 -12.20 2.44
C ALA A 434 31.99 -12.13 3.92
N GLN A 435 30.89 -12.81 4.25
CA GLN A 435 30.38 -12.94 5.61
C GLN A 435 31.31 -13.76 6.51
N GLU A 436 31.83 -14.91 6.03
CA GLU A 436 32.81 -15.72 6.76
C GLU A 436 34.13 -14.98 6.97
N LEU A 437 34.53 -14.15 5.99
CA LEU A 437 35.69 -13.29 6.12
C LEU A 437 35.47 -12.24 7.22
N LEU A 438 34.32 -11.57 7.26
CA LEU A 438 33.98 -10.56 8.27
C LEU A 438 33.91 -11.14 9.69
N LEU A 439 33.19 -12.25 9.88
CA LEU A 439 32.91 -12.82 11.21
C LEU A 439 34.14 -13.37 11.95
N GLY A 440 35.18 -13.71 11.20
CA GLY A 440 36.42 -14.21 11.77
C GLY A 440 37.54 -13.18 11.80
N SER A 441 37.28 -11.94 11.38
CA SER A 441 38.32 -10.93 11.24
C SER A 441 38.31 -9.92 12.37
N SER A 442 39.45 -9.80 13.03
CA SER A 442 39.71 -8.73 13.98
C SER A 442 41.15 -8.27 13.85
N PHE A 443 41.44 -7.02 14.16
CA PHE A 443 42.82 -6.59 14.25
C PHE A 443 43.00 -5.67 15.44
N HIS A 444 44.22 -5.69 15.96
CA HIS A 444 44.65 -4.90 17.09
C HIS A 444 46.10 -4.47 16.86
N LEU A 445 46.32 -3.18 16.64
CA LEU A 445 47.62 -2.57 16.37
C LEU A 445 47.93 -1.59 17.50
N TRP A 446 49.05 -1.79 18.20
CA TRP A 446 49.52 -0.86 19.23
C TRP A 446 50.64 0.03 18.67
N SER A 447 50.63 1.31 19.07
CA SER A 447 51.74 2.24 18.85
C SER A 447 52.14 2.90 20.17
N GLY A 448 53.39 2.67 20.59
CA GLY A 448 53.98 3.20 21.81
C GLY A 448 55.30 2.50 22.10
N SER A 449 56.32 3.24 22.54
CA SER A 449 57.59 2.65 22.97
C SER A 449 57.51 2.26 24.44
N ASP A 450 58.03 1.08 24.80
CA ASP A 450 58.16 0.62 26.20
C ASP A 450 59.17 1.46 27.03
N GLY A 451 59.61 2.60 26.48
CA GLY A 451 60.68 3.43 27.01
C GLY A 451 60.23 4.33 28.15
N SER A 452 60.08 3.76 29.36
CA SER A 452 60.19 4.32 30.74
C SER A 452 59.75 5.76 31.12
N GLY A 453 59.25 6.59 30.20
CA GLY A 453 58.60 7.86 30.48
C GLY A 453 57.10 7.70 30.20
N ALA A 454 56.25 8.19 31.10
CA ALA A 454 54.80 8.02 31.14
C ALA A 454 54.01 8.59 29.93
N VAL A 455 54.41 8.24 28.71
CA VAL A 455 53.71 8.59 27.47
C VAL A 455 52.65 7.52 27.25
N GLY A 456 51.37 7.91 27.23
CA GLY A 456 50.26 6.98 27.05
C GLY A 456 50.33 6.19 25.73
N ARG A 457 49.54 5.12 25.67
CA ARG A 457 49.57 4.14 24.57
C ARG A 457 48.43 4.38 23.60
N GLN A 458 48.69 4.28 22.30
CA GLN A 458 47.66 4.37 21.27
C GLN A 458 47.37 2.97 20.70
N ALA A 459 46.11 2.71 20.40
CA ALA A 459 45.69 1.51 19.68
C ALA A 459 44.75 1.83 18.54
N PHE A 460 44.83 1.01 17.49
CA PHE A 460 43.85 0.91 16.43
C PHE A 460 43.31 -0.51 16.38
N TRP A 461 42.00 -0.65 16.24
CA TRP A 461 41.36 -1.95 16.23
C TRP A 461 40.18 -2.01 15.27
N GLY A 462 39.76 -3.22 14.93
CA GLY A 462 38.56 -3.46 14.16
C GLY A 462 38.03 -4.87 14.34
N GLN A 463 36.72 -5.03 14.16
CA GLN A 463 35.99 -6.28 14.36
C GLN A 463 34.71 -6.29 13.52
N GLY A 464 34.27 -7.49 13.12
CA GLY A 464 32.96 -7.72 12.50
C GLY A 464 32.10 -8.66 13.35
N ASP A 465 30.78 -8.48 13.29
CA ASP A 465 29.80 -9.35 13.97
C ASP A 465 28.52 -9.55 13.13
N LEU A 466 27.81 -10.65 13.39
CA LEU A 466 26.53 -11.01 12.76
C LEU A 466 25.56 -11.46 13.83
N THR A 467 24.33 -10.99 13.76
CA THR A 467 23.26 -11.43 14.64
C THR A 467 21.99 -11.62 13.84
N ASN A 468 21.34 -12.77 14.00
CA ASN A 468 20.00 -13.01 13.48
C ASN A 468 18.99 -12.85 14.61
N PHE A 469 17.79 -12.40 14.26
CA PHE A 469 16.66 -12.35 15.17
C PHE A 469 15.40 -12.89 14.51
N ASP A 470 14.56 -13.52 15.32
CA ASP A 470 13.24 -14.01 14.95
C ASP A 470 12.24 -13.75 16.08
N GLY A 471 10.97 -13.52 15.76
CA GLY A 471 9.87 -13.48 16.73
C GLY A 471 8.76 -12.52 16.33
N GLY A 472 7.96 -12.05 17.30
CA GLY A 472 6.80 -11.18 17.04
C GLY A 472 5.55 -11.80 17.69
N SER A 473 4.70 -10.97 18.32
CA SER A 473 3.47 -11.46 18.96
C SER A 473 2.33 -11.62 17.96
N ASP A 474 2.17 -10.63 17.08
CA ASP A 474 1.02 -10.51 16.18
C ASP A 474 1.42 -10.77 14.72
N VAL A 475 2.60 -10.28 14.33
CA VAL A 475 3.19 -10.48 12.99
C VAL A 475 4.56 -11.14 13.18
N PRO A 476 4.81 -12.33 12.61
CA PRO A 476 6.12 -12.95 12.64
C PRO A 476 7.11 -12.09 11.84
N ILE A 477 8.21 -11.72 12.50
CA ILE A 477 9.29 -10.93 11.94
C ILE A 477 10.61 -11.68 12.07
N ASP A 478 11.42 -11.61 11.03
CA ASP A 478 12.78 -12.14 11.01
C ASP A 478 13.77 -11.12 10.42
N GLY A 479 15.05 -11.34 10.68
CA GLY A 479 16.10 -10.56 10.06
C GLY A 479 17.51 -10.93 10.54
N GLY A 480 18.49 -10.48 9.77
CA GLY A 480 19.91 -10.53 10.07
C GLY A 480 20.49 -9.12 10.18
N VAL A 481 21.51 -8.95 11.00
CA VAL A 481 22.29 -7.71 11.12
C VAL A 481 23.77 -8.04 11.07
N THR A 482 24.46 -7.48 10.09
CA THR A 482 25.92 -7.54 9.97
C THR A 482 26.49 -6.18 10.32
N THR A 483 27.46 -6.14 11.23
CA THR A 483 28.14 -4.90 11.62
C THR A 483 29.64 -5.04 11.47
N GLY A 484 30.28 -4.04 10.85
CA GLY A 484 31.73 -3.84 10.89
C GLY A 484 32.06 -2.61 11.72
N MET A 485 33.09 -2.68 12.56
CA MET A 485 33.52 -1.59 13.42
C MET A 485 35.03 -1.38 13.34
N LEU A 486 35.44 -0.11 13.35
CA LEU A 486 36.82 0.35 13.44
C LEU A 486 36.93 1.33 14.60
N GLY A 487 38.00 1.24 15.38
CA GLY A 487 38.19 2.12 16.52
C GLY A 487 39.64 2.50 16.75
N ALA A 488 39.81 3.61 17.47
CA ALA A 488 41.08 4.03 18.01
C ALA A 488 40.91 4.47 19.46
N ASP A 489 41.88 4.15 20.31
CA ASP A 489 41.88 4.53 21.72
C ASP A 489 43.26 4.95 22.21
N TYR A 490 43.23 5.72 23.30
CA TYR A 490 44.38 6.19 24.03
C TYR A 490 44.27 5.80 25.50
N GLU A 491 45.31 5.17 26.03
CA GLU A 491 45.40 4.73 27.40
C GLU A 491 46.40 5.59 28.19
N TRP A 492 45.95 6.17 29.31
CA TRP A 492 46.76 6.97 30.22
C TRP A 492 46.53 6.54 31.68
N GLY A 493 47.54 5.92 32.29
CA GLY A 493 47.46 5.43 33.66
C GLY A 493 46.35 4.39 33.82
N ARG A 494 45.28 4.73 34.53
CA ARG A 494 44.12 3.87 34.80
C ARG A 494 42.94 4.12 33.86
N MET A 495 43.09 5.06 32.92
CA MET A 495 42.00 5.48 32.04
C MET A 495 42.31 5.11 30.60
N LEU A 496 41.27 4.72 29.88
CA LEU A 496 41.32 4.53 28.44
C LEU A 496 40.12 5.25 27.84
N ALA A 497 40.34 6.08 26.82
CA ALA A 497 39.27 6.69 26.07
C ALA A 497 39.51 6.52 24.57
N GLY A 498 38.42 6.36 23.82
CA GLY A 498 38.50 6.15 22.39
C GLY A 498 37.24 6.53 21.65
N LEU A 499 37.34 6.38 20.34
CA LEU A 499 36.25 6.57 19.40
C LEU A 499 36.20 5.35 18.48
N ALA A 500 35.00 4.79 18.31
CA ALA A 500 34.73 3.78 17.29
C ALA A 500 33.72 4.30 16.27
N VAL A 501 33.83 3.83 15.04
CA VAL A 501 32.86 4.05 13.97
C VAL A 501 32.43 2.68 13.47
N SER A 502 31.12 2.49 13.31
CA SER A 502 30.56 1.25 12.78
C SER A 502 29.63 1.50 11.61
N HIS A 503 29.60 0.55 10.70
CA HIS A 503 28.62 0.46 9.62
C HIS A 503 27.89 -0.86 9.75
N SER A 504 26.56 -0.79 9.78
CA SER A 504 25.68 -1.94 9.99
C SER A 504 24.70 -2.03 8.82
N THR A 505 24.46 -3.24 8.34
CA THR A 505 23.42 -3.54 7.36
C THR A 505 22.52 -4.63 7.90
N GLY A 506 21.22 -4.51 7.68
CA GLY A 506 20.26 -5.53 8.05
C GLY A 506 19.26 -5.78 6.94
N ASP A 507 18.86 -7.03 6.81
CA ASP A 507 17.86 -7.53 5.89
C ASP A 507 16.91 -8.44 6.65
N GLY A 508 15.64 -8.49 6.23
CA GLY A 508 14.65 -9.36 6.83
C GLY A 508 13.27 -9.11 6.25
N GLY A 509 12.24 -9.54 6.98
CA GLY A 509 10.89 -9.30 6.55
C GLY A 509 9.83 -9.63 7.58
N PHE A 510 8.59 -9.49 7.15
CA PHE A 510 7.43 -9.94 7.88
C PHE A 510 6.37 -10.50 6.92
N ALA A 511 5.58 -11.44 7.42
CA ALA A 511 4.44 -11.99 6.69
C ALA A 511 3.14 -11.49 7.34
N PRO A 512 2.26 -10.78 6.62
CA PRO A 512 0.96 -10.36 7.13
C PRO A 512 0.14 -11.55 7.63
N ALA A 513 -0.69 -11.33 8.64
CA ALA A 513 -1.56 -12.36 9.17
C ALA A 513 -2.55 -12.86 8.10
N GLY A 514 -2.47 -14.15 7.77
CA GLY A 514 -3.39 -14.82 6.85
C GLY A 514 -2.87 -15.00 5.43
N ASP A 515 -1.69 -14.49 5.10
CA ASP A 515 -1.02 -14.76 3.83
C ASP A 515 0.45 -15.16 4.05
N ALA A 516 0.71 -16.47 3.96
CA ALA A 516 2.06 -17.00 4.12
C ALA A 516 2.96 -16.72 2.90
N HIS A 517 2.37 -16.28 1.78
CA HIS A 517 3.06 -16.03 0.53
C HIS A 517 3.44 -14.56 0.36
N ALA A 518 2.60 -13.62 0.83
CA ALA A 518 2.96 -12.21 0.87
C ALA A 518 4.07 -11.98 1.89
N ARG A 519 5.25 -11.57 1.43
CA ARG A 519 6.36 -11.20 2.30
C ARG A 519 6.73 -9.76 2.03
N THR A 520 6.64 -8.94 3.08
CA THR A 520 7.24 -7.62 3.02
C THR A 520 8.71 -7.76 3.36
N ARG A 521 9.59 -7.37 2.44
CA ARG A 521 11.03 -7.31 2.65
C ARG A 521 11.40 -5.96 3.25
N ILE A 522 12.25 -5.99 4.27
CA ILE A 522 12.82 -4.80 4.90
C ILE A 522 14.33 -4.86 4.80
N GLU A 523 14.94 -3.76 4.37
CA GLU A 523 16.38 -3.56 4.41
C GLU A 523 16.71 -2.28 5.17
N ALA A 524 17.81 -2.28 5.92
CA ALA A 524 18.30 -1.09 6.60
C ALA A 524 19.82 -1.02 6.59
N SER A 525 20.35 0.21 6.56
CA SER A 525 21.76 0.48 6.77
C SER A 525 21.93 1.59 7.78
N LEU A 526 22.96 1.52 8.62
CA LEU A 526 23.19 2.48 9.70
C LEU A 526 24.69 2.68 9.93
N THR A 527 25.14 3.93 9.82
CA THR A 527 26.51 4.33 10.17
C THR A 527 26.49 5.10 11.48
N SER A 528 27.30 4.71 12.44
CA SER A 528 27.30 5.28 13.80
C SER A 528 28.70 5.53 14.34
N ALA A 529 28.82 6.52 15.23
CA ALA A 529 30.03 6.86 15.96
C ALA A 529 29.80 6.70 17.47
N HIS A 530 30.78 6.12 18.15
CA HIS A 530 30.69 5.69 19.54
C HIS A 530 31.91 6.14 20.35
N PRO A 531 31.87 7.32 21.00
CA PRO A 531 32.85 7.64 22.04
C PRO A 531 32.69 6.70 23.24
N TYR A 532 33.80 6.20 23.77
CA TYR A 532 33.81 5.31 24.93
C TYR A 532 34.96 5.64 25.89
N ILE A 533 34.76 5.25 27.15
CA ILE A 533 35.73 5.42 28.23
C ILE A 533 35.72 4.21 29.17
N ARG A 534 36.90 3.85 29.69
CA ARG A 534 37.12 2.87 30.75
C ARG A 534 37.97 3.47 31.85
N ILE A 535 37.62 3.16 33.09
CA ILE A 535 38.38 3.51 34.29
C ILE A 535 38.67 2.24 35.06
N GLU A 536 39.95 1.92 35.26
CA GLU A 536 40.39 0.84 36.14
C GLU A 536 40.35 1.32 37.60
N LEU A 537 39.60 0.59 38.41
CA LEU A 537 39.50 0.77 39.85
C LEU A 537 40.55 -0.09 40.56
N GLU A 538 40.59 0.00 41.89
CA GLU A 538 41.44 -0.89 42.70
C GLU A 538 40.88 -2.32 42.66
N GLU A 539 41.72 -3.29 42.99
CA GLU A 539 41.30 -4.69 43.17
C GLU A 539 40.75 -5.39 41.90
N GLY A 540 41.20 -4.97 40.71
CA GLY A 540 40.84 -5.65 39.45
C GLY A 540 39.43 -5.36 38.94
N TRP A 541 38.78 -4.32 39.46
CA TRP A 541 37.52 -3.82 38.93
C TRP A 541 37.75 -2.76 37.85
N SER A 542 36.85 -2.71 36.87
CA SER A 542 36.79 -1.61 35.91
C SER A 542 35.34 -1.21 35.65
N VAL A 543 35.14 0.08 35.38
CA VAL A 543 33.87 0.65 34.95
C VAL A 543 34.08 1.27 33.59
N TRP A 544 33.12 1.07 32.70
CA TRP A 544 33.15 1.66 31.37
C TRP A 544 31.80 2.21 30.98
N GLY A 545 31.82 3.12 30.01
CA GLY A 545 30.63 3.68 29.40
C GLY A 545 30.88 4.10 27.97
N LEU A 546 29.80 4.13 27.20
CA LEU A 546 29.81 4.61 25.83
C LEU A 546 28.49 5.33 25.51
N ALA A 547 28.57 6.25 24.56
CA ALA A 547 27.42 6.87 23.91
C ALA A 547 27.55 6.65 22.40
N GLY A 548 26.43 6.61 21.69
CA GLY A 548 26.42 6.40 20.24
C GLY A 548 25.37 7.25 19.55
N TYR A 549 25.73 7.77 18.38
CA TYR A 549 24.80 8.41 17.43
C TYR A 549 25.06 7.87 16.04
N GLY A 550 24.01 7.59 15.27
CA GLY A 550 24.13 7.14 13.90
C GLY A 550 22.95 7.52 13.02
N THR A 551 23.18 7.51 11.72
CA THR A 551 22.19 7.79 10.68
C THR A 551 22.33 6.81 9.53
N GLY A 552 21.24 6.57 8.81
CA GLY A 552 21.25 5.74 7.61
C GLY A 552 19.87 5.69 6.97
N GLY A 553 19.56 4.61 6.26
CA GLY A 553 18.29 4.45 5.55
C GLY A 553 17.64 3.11 5.82
N MET A 554 16.33 3.05 5.61
CA MET A 554 15.51 1.85 5.62
C MET A 554 14.66 1.83 4.35
N SER A 555 14.52 0.67 3.73
CA SER A 555 13.60 0.45 2.61
C SER A 555 12.60 -0.67 2.94
N LEU A 556 11.37 -0.49 2.46
CA LEU A 556 10.26 -1.43 2.57
C LEU A 556 9.80 -1.81 1.16
N GLU A 557 9.80 -3.09 0.84
CA GLU A 557 9.32 -3.64 -0.43
C GLU A 557 8.16 -4.60 -0.12
N GLU A 558 6.96 -4.28 -0.59
CA GLU A 558 5.77 -5.14 -0.47
C GLU A 558 5.54 -5.85 -1.82
N ASP A 559 5.42 -7.18 -1.82
CA ASP A 559 5.30 -7.99 -3.05
C ASP A 559 4.17 -7.52 -4.01
N ASP A 560 3.09 -6.98 -3.47
CA ASP A 560 1.92 -6.51 -4.24
C ASP A 560 2.07 -5.07 -4.77
N ILE A 561 3.13 -4.35 -4.38
CA ILE A 561 3.37 -2.97 -4.76
C ILE A 561 4.76 -2.89 -5.40
N GLU A 562 4.84 -2.61 -6.70
CA GLU A 562 6.11 -2.31 -7.40
C GLU A 562 6.87 -1.08 -6.83
N LYS A 563 6.41 -0.50 -5.72
CA LYS A 563 6.95 0.71 -5.12
C LYS A 563 7.73 0.35 -3.85
N GLN A 564 9.04 0.53 -3.93
CA GLN A 564 9.91 0.53 -2.77
C GLN A 564 9.71 1.84 -1.98
N LEU A 565 9.35 1.75 -0.70
CA LEU A 565 9.26 2.90 0.19
C LEU A 565 10.62 3.07 0.88
N GLU A 566 11.26 4.23 0.71
CA GLU A 566 12.56 4.54 1.33
C GLU A 566 12.39 5.64 2.39
N THR A 567 13.01 5.45 3.56
CA THR A 567 13.05 6.45 4.62
C THR A 567 14.42 6.54 5.28
N ASP A 568 14.76 7.74 5.75
CA ASP A 568 15.95 7.96 6.56
C ASP A 568 15.70 7.46 8.00
N ILE A 569 16.75 6.96 8.65
CA ILE A 569 16.73 6.51 10.05
C ILE A 569 17.84 7.16 10.87
N ALA A 570 17.56 7.41 12.15
CA ALA A 570 18.52 7.92 13.12
C ALA A 570 18.48 7.09 14.41
N MET A 571 19.66 6.83 14.99
CA MET A 571 19.80 6.06 16.23
C MET A 571 20.59 6.86 17.26
N THR A 572 20.13 6.82 18.51
CA THR A 572 20.87 7.26 19.70
C THR A 572 20.96 6.09 20.67
N MET A 573 22.11 5.93 21.32
CA MET A 573 22.30 4.88 22.31
C MET A 573 23.26 5.29 23.41
N GLY A 574 23.18 4.57 24.54
CA GLY A 574 24.13 4.67 25.62
C GLY A 574 24.23 3.34 26.36
N ALA A 575 25.43 3.03 26.85
CA ALA A 575 25.66 1.87 27.68
C ALA A 575 26.65 2.17 28.80
N LEU A 576 26.48 1.46 29.91
CA LEU A 576 27.35 1.47 31.08
C LEU A 576 27.60 0.03 31.51
N GLY A 577 28.84 -0.31 31.82
CA GLY A 577 29.16 -1.62 32.36
C GLY A 577 30.24 -1.60 33.42
N LEU A 578 30.31 -2.73 34.13
CA LEU A 578 31.27 -3.03 35.18
C LEU A 578 31.84 -4.42 34.95
N ARG A 579 33.13 -4.57 35.21
CA ARG A 579 33.83 -5.85 35.14
C ARG A 579 34.70 -5.99 36.39
N GLY A 580 34.73 -7.17 36.99
CA GLY A 580 35.58 -7.48 38.14
C GLY A 580 36.24 -8.82 38.00
N ASP A 581 37.55 -8.88 38.16
CA ASP A 581 38.29 -10.14 38.17
C ASP A 581 38.07 -10.85 39.53
N ILE A 582 37.44 -12.02 39.50
CA ILE A 582 37.23 -12.87 40.69
C ILE A 582 38.48 -13.69 40.96
N LEU A 583 39.02 -14.29 39.90
CA LEU A 583 40.24 -15.07 39.92
C LEU A 583 41.14 -14.57 38.79
N SER A 584 42.34 -14.16 39.13
CA SER A 584 43.41 -13.90 38.17
C SER A 584 44.58 -14.79 38.52
N ALA A 585 44.80 -15.83 37.72
CA ALA A 585 45.90 -16.74 37.92
C ALA A 585 47.03 -16.38 36.95
N SER A 586 48.27 -16.35 37.44
CA SER A 586 49.46 -16.16 36.61
C SER A 586 50.18 -17.48 36.42
N GLY A 587 50.44 -17.88 35.17
CA GLY A 587 51.28 -19.02 34.82
C GLY A 587 50.70 -19.92 33.72
N PRO A 588 51.48 -20.87 33.19
CA PRO A 588 51.01 -21.82 32.17
C PRO A 588 49.80 -22.60 32.66
N GLY A 589 48.70 -22.58 31.90
CA GLY A 589 47.46 -23.27 32.27
C GLY A 589 46.60 -22.53 33.30
N ALA A 590 46.95 -21.29 33.67
CA ALA A 590 46.16 -20.42 34.51
C ALA A 590 44.74 -20.24 33.97
N PHE A 591 43.80 -20.17 34.91
CA PHE A 591 42.38 -19.94 34.66
C PHE A 591 41.99 -18.61 35.30
N ASP A 592 41.48 -17.71 34.47
CA ASP A 592 40.93 -16.44 34.92
C ASP A 592 39.41 -16.53 34.92
N LEU A 593 38.80 -15.88 35.92
CA LEU A 593 37.36 -15.79 36.08
C LEU A 593 37.01 -14.34 36.41
N ALA A 594 36.09 -13.77 35.64
CA ALA A 594 35.57 -12.44 35.86
C ALA A 594 34.03 -12.43 35.92
N VAL A 595 33.49 -11.44 36.64
CA VAL A 595 32.08 -11.06 36.57
C VAL A 595 31.94 -9.81 35.71
N LYS A 596 30.93 -9.79 34.85
CA LYS A 596 30.59 -8.65 33.99
C LYS A 596 29.11 -8.33 34.11
N SER A 597 28.78 -7.05 34.15
CA SER A 597 27.41 -6.59 34.00
C SER A 597 27.36 -5.31 33.18
N ASP A 598 26.32 -5.15 32.38
CA ASP A 598 26.09 -3.95 31.61
C ASP A 598 24.59 -3.62 31.48
N LEU A 599 24.32 -2.34 31.29
CA LEU A 599 23.02 -1.77 30.98
C LEU A 599 23.16 -0.98 29.69
N GLN A 600 22.23 -1.20 28.77
CA GLN A 600 22.14 -0.53 27.49
C GLN A 600 20.75 0.07 27.29
N LEU A 601 20.72 1.27 26.72
CA LEU A 601 19.54 1.97 26.25
C LEU A 601 19.75 2.39 24.79
N MET A 602 18.72 2.27 23.96
CA MET A 602 18.73 2.76 22.59
C MET A 602 17.37 3.35 22.20
N LYS A 603 17.41 4.29 21.27
CA LYS A 603 16.26 4.85 20.56
C LYS A 603 16.61 4.91 19.08
N ILE A 604 15.73 4.41 18.23
CA ILE A 604 15.86 4.48 16.78
C ILE A 604 14.57 5.04 16.19
N GLU A 605 14.69 5.97 15.26
CA GLU A 605 13.57 6.68 14.64
C GLU A 605 13.72 6.66 13.11
N SER A 606 12.60 6.60 12.39
CA SER A 606 12.52 6.87 10.97
C SER A 606 11.83 8.20 10.71
N ASP A 607 12.24 8.88 9.65
CA ASP A 607 11.53 10.06 9.14
C ASP A 607 10.15 9.68 8.62
N GLU A 608 9.27 10.68 8.51
CA GLU A 608 7.99 10.56 7.82
C GLU A 608 8.21 10.73 6.31
N LYS A 609 7.60 9.85 5.51
CA LYS A 609 7.62 9.91 4.04
C LYS A 609 6.20 9.66 3.52
N ALA A 610 5.91 10.11 2.30
CA ALA A 610 4.61 9.83 1.67
C ALA A 610 4.42 8.31 1.53
N GLY A 611 3.47 7.73 2.24
CA GLY A 611 3.32 6.28 2.30
C GLY A 611 3.74 5.67 3.66
N LEU A 612 4.45 6.38 4.52
CA LEU A 612 5.09 5.79 5.70
C LEU A 612 5.13 6.79 6.86
N PRO A 613 4.32 6.60 7.91
CA PRO A 613 4.37 7.47 9.08
C PRO A 613 5.73 7.34 9.78
N SER A 614 6.15 8.38 10.50
CA SER A 614 7.36 8.29 11.32
C SER A 614 7.25 7.17 12.36
N ILE A 615 8.30 6.35 12.46
CA ILE A 615 8.36 5.21 13.36
C ILE A 615 9.41 5.51 14.42
N ALA A 616 9.04 5.43 15.70
CA ALA A 616 9.98 5.51 16.82
C ALA A 616 9.96 4.23 17.64
N ALA A 617 11.13 3.62 17.83
CA ALA A 617 11.34 2.44 18.67
C ALA A 617 12.39 2.73 19.75
N GLN A 618 12.19 2.11 20.92
CA GLN A 618 13.09 2.22 22.06
C GLN A 618 13.37 0.83 22.61
N GLY A 619 14.63 0.60 23.00
CA GLY A 619 15.09 -0.68 23.53
C GLY A 619 15.96 -0.49 24.76
N SER A 620 15.88 -1.46 25.67
CA SER A 620 16.80 -1.55 26.80
C SER A 620 17.23 -2.99 27.03
N GLN A 621 18.50 -3.21 27.34
CA GLN A 621 19.05 -4.51 27.66
C GLN A 621 19.86 -4.42 28.96
N VAL A 622 19.71 -5.43 29.83
CA VAL A 622 20.54 -5.61 31.02
C VAL A 622 21.19 -6.98 30.91
N ARG A 623 22.50 -7.04 31.13
CA ARG A 623 23.27 -8.27 31.07
C ARG A 623 24.07 -8.47 32.35
N LEU A 624 24.16 -9.73 32.75
CA LEU A 624 24.97 -10.21 33.86
C LEU A 624 25.58 -11.53 33.41
N GLY A 625 26.91 -11.64 33.48
CA GLY A 625 27.64 -12.78 32.97
C GLY A 625 28.88 -13.10 33.80
N LEU A 626 29.34 -14.34 33.65
CA LEU A 626 30.64 -14.81 34.11
C LEU A 626 31.50 -15.15 32.90
N GLU A 627 32.71 -14.60 32.88
CA GLU A 627 33.69 -14.79 31.82
C GLU A 627 34.83 -15.66 32.37
N GLY A 628 35.05 -16.83 31.75
CA GLY A 628 36.17 -17.70 32.08
C GLY A 628 37.13 -17.82 30.90
N SER A 629 38.41 -17.55 31.13
CA SER A 629 39.46 -17.68 30.12
C SER A 629 40.59 -18.58 30.59
N ARG A 630 41.14 -19.38 29.68
CA ARG A 630 42.31 -20.22 29.95
C ARG A 630 43.33 -20.07 28.84
N THR A 631 44.58 -19.82 29.21
CA THR A 631 45.71 -19.85 28.28
C THR A 631 46.39 -21.20 28.33
N ILE A 632 46.44 -21.90 27.19
CA ILE A 632 47.14 -23.16 27.03
C ILE A 632 48.38 -22.90 26.17
N GLU A 633 49.55 -23.18 26.72
CA GLU A 633 50.80 -23.19 25.96
C GLU A 633 51.06 -24.62 25.47
N GLU A 634 51.08 -24.81 24.15
CA GLU A 634 51.51 -26.07 23.56
C GLU A 634 53.04 -26.15 23.52
N SER A 635 53.58 -27.36 23.59
CA SER A 635 55.02 -27.70 23.63
C SER A 635 55.83 -27.30 22.37
N GLY A 636 55.28 -26.47 21.49
CA GLY A 636 55.97 -25.89 20.32
C GLY A 636 55.98 -24.36 20.30
N GLY A 637 55.66 -23.70 21.42
CA GLY A 637 55.58 -22.22 21.50
C GLY A 637 54.33 -21.63 20.86
N ARG A 638 53.37 -22.47 20.43
CA ARG A 638 52.02 -22.01 20.07
C ARG A 638 51.21 -21.78 21.33
N ARG A 639 50.68 -20.57 21.46
CA ARG A 639 49.76 -20.19 22.53
C ARG A 639 48.33 -20.23 21.98
N TRP A 640 47.47 -20.98 22.64
CA TRP A 640 46.02 -20.98 22.38
C TRP A 640 45.31 -20.31 23.55
N SER A 641 44.52 -19.28 23.27
CA SER A 641 43.54 -18.76 24.22
C SER A 641 42.17 -19.29 23.83
N GLY A 642 41.54 -19.98 24.78
CA GLY A 642 40.13 -20.36 24.69
C GLY A 642 39.33 -19.51 25.66
N GLU A 643 38.30 -18.84 25.15
CA GLU A 643 37.35 -18.09 25.95
C GLU A 643 36.03 -18.86 25.97
N CYS A 644 35.52 -19.15 27.17
CA CYS A 644 34.27 -19.89 27.34
C CYS A 644 33.25 -18.95 27.99
N ALA A 645 32.51 -18.21 27.15
CA ALA A 645 31.42 -17.37 27.62
C ALA A 645 30.22 -18.23 28.01
N THR A 646 29.73 -18.07 29.24
CA THR A 646 28.54 -18.79 29.72
C THR A 646 27.23 -18.15 29.24
N ARG A 647 26.21 -19.00 29.14
CA ARG A 647 24.90 -18.80 28.53
C ARG A 647 24.24 -17.44 28.87
N ARG A 648 23.97 -16.66 27.81
CA ARG A 648 23.23 -15.40 27.79
C ARG A 648 21.81 -15.57 28.38
N VAL A 649 21.50 -14.92 29.49
CA VAL A 649 20.11 -14.80 30.02
C VAL A 649 19.59 -13.41 29.68
N THR A 650 19.02 -13.26 28.48
CA THR A 650 18.38 -11.99 28.08
C THR A 650 16.93 -11.99 28.55
N ARG A 651 16.54 -11.04 29.39
CA ARG A 651 15.13 -10.67 29.59
C ARG A 651 14.90 -9.32 28.92
N SER A 652 14.40 -9.34 27.68
CA SER A 652 13.81 -8.14 27.08
C SER A 652 12.38 -8.01 27.62
N ARG A 653 12.10 -6.90 28.30
CA ARG A 653 10.73 -6.42 28.50
C ARG A 653 10.68 -5.02 27.91
N ALA A 654 9.71 -4.75 27.04
CA ALA A 654 9.35 -3.38 26.73
C ALA A 654 9.00 -2.67 28.05
N PRO A 655 9.63 -1.55 28.40
CA PRO A 655 9.31 -0.85 29.64
C PRO A 655 7.94 -0.18 29.48
N VAL A 656 6.88 -0.85 29.94
CA VAL A 656 5.59 -0.21 30.19
C VAL A 656 5.73 0.56 31.50
N TRP A 657 6.18 1.81 31.42
CA TRP A 657 6.10 2.75 32.55
C TRP A 657 4.62 3.14 32.76
N LYS A 658 3.84 2.27 33.42
CA LYS A 658 2.56 2.67 34.01
C LYS A 658 2.80 3.03 35.47
N TRP A 659 2.70 4.31 35.80
CA TRP A 659 2.43 4.75 37.17
C TRP A 659 1.01 4.32 37.53
N GLY A 660 0.88 3.15 38.16
CA GLY A 660 -0.41 2.59 38.60
C GLY A 660 -0.24 1.84 39.91
N ALA A 661 -1.02 2.23 40.91
CA ALA A 661 -1.01 1.68 42.26
C ALA A 661 -1.13 0.14 42.25
N VAL A 662 -0.27 -0.51 43.03
CA VAL A 662 -0.25 -1.96 43.23
C VAL A 662 -1.46 -2.36 44.08
N SER A 663 -2.44 -3.04 43.47
CA SER A 663 -3.42 -3.86 44.20
C SER A 663 -2.94 -5.31 44.23
N ALA A 664 -2.74 -5.87 45.42
CA ALA A 664 -2.35 -7.25 45.64
C ALA A 664 -3.56 -8.20 45.50
N THR A 665 -3.37 -9.30 44.78
CA THR A 665 -4.28 -10.46 44.78
C THR A 665 -3.45 -11.76 44.89
N PRO A 666 -3.90 -12.79 45.62
CA PRO A 666 -3.03 -13.84 46.14
C PRO A 666 -2.79 -14.99 45.17
N ILE A 667 -1.62 -15.61 45.35
CA ILE A 667 -1.16 -16.85 44.69
C ILE A 667 -2.02 -18.03 45.18
N ARG A 668 -2.66 -18.76 44.25
CA ARG A 668 -3.18 -20.11 44.50
C ARG A 668 -2.06 -21.13 44.27
N THR A 669 -1.72 -21.88 45.31
CA THR A 669 -0.98 -23.14 45.21
C THR A 669 -1.92 -24.25 44.76
N ARG A 670 -1.49 -25.06 43.79
CA ARG A 670 -2.09 -26.37 43.49
C ARG A 670 -1.25 -27.45 44.17
N GLU A 671 -1.93 -28.34 44.90
CA GLU A 671 -1.45 -29.65 45.33
C GLU A 671 -1.16 -30.57 44.14
#